data_AF-A0A6L8WAQ0-F1
#
_entry.id   AF-A0A6L8WAQ0-F1
#
_cell.length_a   1.000
_cell.length_b   1.000
_cell.length_c   1.000
_cell.angle_alpha   90.00
_cell.angle_beta   90.00
_cell.angle_gamma   90.00
#
_symmetry.space_group_name_H-M   'P 1'
#
loop_
_entity.id
_entity.type
_entity.pdbx_description
1 polymer ?
#
loop_
_entity_poly.entity_id
_entity_poly.type
_entity_poly.pdbx_seq_one_letter_code
_entity_poly.pdbx_strand_id
1 'polypeptide(L)'
;MTVAEKIDKPIEQEAASTDAVLEGRYSVDFSRRLADLESSANTAVLANDLQDSSSECFAVISSPYSTYRQSLAQLMSESCIPGMVELLAHGSIRTSDTDACYVSIFEMPRGGLLYRDGSEPLTENMVFDRVLPAVVDCLQILHKNKLAHRGIRANNIFFADLNREHLLLGEPVTSAPGSAQPVVYEPITSAMAHPMGRGEGTPADDIYAVGVLILHLLCGKLPAAELSASEIYKQKLEFGSFAALTEGISLSSRVKDVLAGLLHDDPKRRWDVATLARWRDAIADPPRRGRGDSPAFGKILFESEEYNSPRLLAYAMAQNQKAALELIESGRLTKWINGSLRDETIAKKMVLIYEGGTLVRSEKHYAHTAVARAIHLLDPDGACWYRDIVFGRGALGSLMLSAFQDDNAELKKTIAELLETNLMHTIAVNEVRTDKERNAEWMPASSISNCNDYMKQKQNIGFGLERCLYALNPGSPCLSPLVLGGDVRNIPQLIDVAEKKLSSSNGQGNPFDRHIAAFVAVKSKGLDKHLKILAHKAPGSAEQMLVQLRILAKLQAAAHPLPLPGFCRWTEEMLKPVFTKIRSRLRREIVSQKFHEAKKSGSMVAILNATDIERQLAADAREYDEALAVADEGDRIAVYLEKSVEQRRTAAMRYGAWITSVLAITSLMSSMILSALYFLE
;
A
#
# COMPACT_ATOMS: atom_id res chain seq x y z
N MET A 1 15.94 -12.66 -14.24
CA MET A 1 15.35 -11.60 -15.06
C MET A 1 14.52 -10.73 -14.15
N THR A 2 14.95 -9.50 -13.97
CA THR A 2 14.32 -8.51 -13.09
C THR A 2 12.98 -8.08 -13.66
N VAL A 3 12.06 -7.61 -12.81
CA VAL A 3 10.75 -7.08 -13.21
C VAL A 3 10.89 -5.92 -14.21
N ALA A 4 12.01 -5.19 -14.15
CA ALA A 4 12.38 -4.14 -15.10
C ALA A 4 12.56 -4.64 -16.56
N GLU A 5 13.01 -5.87 -16.79
CA GLU A 5 13.26 -6.40 -18.15
C GLU A 5 11.99 -6.93 -18.84
N LYS A 6 10.87 -7.04 -18.12
CA LYS A 6 9.57 -7.41 -18.72
C LYS A 6 8.75 -6.21 -19.21
N ILE A 7 9.16 -5.00 -18.87
CA ILE A 7 8.44 -3.76 -19.25
C ILE A 7 8.94 -3.20 -20.59
N ASP A 8 10.13 -3.63 -21.06
CA ASP A 8 10.82 -3.02 -22.22
C ASP A 8 10.81 -3.88 -23.49
N LYS A 9 9.96 -4.91 -23.57
CA LYS A 9 9.69 -5.58 -24.86
C LYS A 9 8.41 -5.00 -25.46
N PRO A 10 8.42 -4.59 -26.75
CA PRO A 10 7.20 -4.22 -27.42
C PRO A 10 6.30 -5.45 -27.38
N ILE A 11 5.20 -5.33 -26.65
CA ILE A 11 4.11 -6.28 -26.70
C ILE A 11 3.69 -6.30 -28.16
N GLU A 12 3.89 -7.43 -28.85
CA GLU A 12 3.19 -7.68 -30.11
C GLU A 12 1.70 -7.63 -29.78
N GLN A 13 1.10 -6.48 -30.06
CA GLN A 13 -0.32 -6.22 -29.90
C GLN A 13 -1.05 -7.10 -30.92
N GLU A 14 -1.50 -8.28 -30.50
CA GLU A 14 -2.77 -8.77 -31.03
C GLU A 14 -3.78 -7.64 -30.84
N ALA A 15 -4.40 -7.20 -31.94
CA ALA A 15 -5.24 -6.03 -32.00
C ALA A 15 -6.41 -6.15 -31.00
N ALA A 16 -6.20 -5.63 -29.79
CA ALA A 16 -7.26 -5.33 -28.84
C ALA A 16 -8.23 -4.39 -29.55
N SER A 17 -9.54 -4.58 -29.35
CA SER A 17 -10.56 -3.68 -29.88
C SER A 17 -10.14 -2.23 -29.62
N THR A 18 -9.95 -1.46 -30.68
CA THR A 18 -9.43 -0.09 -30.62
C THR A 18 -10.29 0.83 -29.75
N ASP A 19 -11.55 0.46 -29.55
CA ASP A 19 -12.53 1.16 -28.73
C ASP A 19 -13.14 0.21 -27.70
N ALA A 20 -13.05 0.57 -26.40
CA ALA A 20 -13.81 -0.07 -25.33
C ALA A 20 -14.87 0.90 -24.79
N VAL A 21 -16.03 0.37 -24.39
CA VAL A 21 -17.19 1.20 -24.03
C VAL A 21 -17.48 1.13 -22.53
N LEU A 22 -17.46 2.29 -21.87
CA LEU A 22 -17.91 2.46 -20.48
C LEU A 22 -19.43 2.67 -20.43
N GLU A 23 -20.11 1.88 -19.58
CA GLU A 23 -21.55 1.97 -19.32
C GLU A 23 -22.45 1.93 -20.58
N GLY A 24 -21.94 1.37 -21.69
CA GLY A 24 -22.65 1.37 -22.98
C GLY A 24 -22.82 2.75 -23.61
N ARG A 25 -22.17 3.79 -23.07
CA ARG A 25 -22.30 5.18 -23.52
C ARG A 25 -21.00 5.79 -24.00
N TYR A 26 -19.89 5.64 -23.28
CA TYR A 26 -18.65 6.34 -23.62
C TYR A 26 -17.63 5.40 -24.25
N SER A 27 -17.29 5.66 -25.51
CA SER A 27 -16.25 4.95 -26.26
C SER A 27 -14.89 5.56 -25.94
N VAL A 28 -13.90 4.74 -25.55
CA VAL A 28 -12.54 5.18 -25.21
C VAL A 28 -11.56 4.73 -26.29
N ASP A 29 -10.89 5.68 -26.95
CA ASP A 29 -9.88 5.42 -27.99
C ASP A 29 -8.48 5.42 -27.37
N PHE A 30 -7.93 4.23 -27.10
CA PHE A 30 -6.62 4.08 -26.45
C PHE A 30 -5.43 4.56 -27.30
N SER A 31 -5.64 4.80 -28.60
CA SER A 31 -4.56 5.18 -29.53
C SER A 31 -4.31 6.69 -29.58
N ARG A 32 -5.31 7.50 -29.23
CA ARG A 32 -5.26 8.97 -29.34
C ARG A 32 -5.00 9.63 -27.98
N ARG A 33 -3.71 9.76 -27.64
CA ARG A 33 -3.27 10.43 -26.40
C ARG A 33 -3.42 11.95 -26.46
N LEU A 34 -3.74 12.54 -25.31
CA LEU A 34 -3.95 13.98 -25.11
C LEU A 34 -2.96 14.51 -24.06
N ALA A 35 -1.72 14.79 -24.48
CA ALA A 35 -0.61 15.12 -23.58
C ALA A 35 -0.90 16.29 -22.62
N ASP A 36 -1.60 17.33 -23.08
CA ASP A 36 -1.92 18.51 -22.27
C ASP A 36 -2.93 18.23 -21.14
N LEU A 37 -3.63 17.08 -21.19
CA LEU A 37 -4.63 16.64 -20.20
C LEU A 37 -4.13 15.47 -19.34
N GLU A 38 -2.87 15.06 -19.51
CA GLU A 38 -2.27 14.00 -18.68
C GLU A 38 -2.00 14.50 -17.27
N SER A 39 -2.18 13.60 -16.30
CA SER A 39 -2.13 13.90 -14.87
C SER A 39 -1.24 12.88 -14.17
N SER A 40 -0.07 13.32 -13.71
CA SER A 40 0.90 12.47 -13.01
C SER A 40 1.28 11.23 -13.85
N ALA A 41 1.08 10.01 -13.34
CA ALA A 41 1.36 8.75 -14.03
C ALA A 41 0.20 8.23 -14.91
N ASN A 42 -0.90 8.98 -15.01
CA ASN A 42 -2.08 8.56 -15.79
C ASN A 42 -2.04 9.09 -17.21
N THR A 43 -2.64 8.32 -18.11
CA THR A 43 -2.72 8.67 -19.54
C THR A 43 -4.09 9.23 -19.87
N ALA A 44 -4.14 10.39 -20.50
CA ALA A 44 -5.36 10.98 -21.03
C ALA A 44 -5.49 10.63 -22.51
N VAL A 45 -6.67 10.19 -22.92
CA VAL A 45 -6.99 9.79 -24.29
C VAL A 45 -8.34 10.35 -24.74
N LEU A 46 -8.58 10.37 -26.05
CA LEU A 46 -9.87 10.77 -26.60
C LEU A 46 -10.99 9.80 -26.18
N ALA A 47 -12.15 10.35 -25.87
CA ALA A 47 -13.37 9.58 -25.67
C ALA A 47 -14.52 10.21 -26.47
N ASN A 48 -15.54 9.41 -26.79
CA ASN A 48 -16.73 9.87 -27.50
C ASN A 48 -17.99 9.44 -26.73
N ASP A 49 -18.95 10.34 -26.60
CA ASP A 49 -20.30 9.99 -26.12
C ASP A 49 -21.13 9.43 -27.28
N LEU A 50 -21.53 8.16 -27.17
CA LEU A 50 -22.32 7.46 -28.19
C LEU A 50 -23.79 7.88 -28.18
N GLN A 51 -24.27 8.53 -27.11
CA GLN A 51 -25.64 9.04 -27.02
C GLN A 51 -25.74 10.49 -27.50
N ASP A 52 -24.67 11.26 -27.35
CA ASP A 52 -24.59 12.65 -27.80
C ASP A 52 -23.30 12.88 -28.58
N SER A 53 -23.37 12.76 -29.91
CA SER A 53 -22.21 12.97 -30.80
C SER A 53 -21.69 14.41 -30.81
N SER A 54 -22.42 15.37 -30.23
CA SER A 54 -21.97 16.75 -30.10
C SER A 54 -21.14 17.00 -28.83
N SER A 55 -21.24 16.09 -27.86
CA SER A 55 -20.46 16.09 -26.63
C SER A 55 -19.08 15.48 -26.91
N GLU A 56 -18.06 16.30 -26.73
CA GLU A 56 -16.66 15.85 -26.83
C GLU A 56 -16.16 15.60 -25.42
N CYS A 57 -15.55 14.43 -25.20
CA CYS A 57 -15.03 14.05 -23.90
C CYS A 57 -13.62 13.48 -24.01
N PHE A 58 -12.94 13.42 -22.88
CA PHE A 58 -11.66 12.72 -22.77
C PHE A 58 -11.73 11.72 -21.62
N ALA A 59 -10.96 10.65 -21.73
CA ALA A 59 -10.82 9.65 -20.69
C ALA A 59 -9.44 9.75 -20.05
N VAL A 60 -9.37 9.68 -18.73
CA VAL A 60 -8.13 9.46 -18.00
C VAL A 60 -8.07 7.99 -17.58
N ILE A 61 -7.11 7.26 -18.13
CA ILE A 61 -6.83 5.86 -17.80
C ILE A 61 -5.96 5.84 -16.55
N SER A 62 -6.52 5.31 -15.47
CA SER A 62 -5.87 5.24 -14.18
C SER A 62 -4.85 4.10 -14.14
N SER A 63 -3.61 4.43 -13.78
CA SER A 63 -2.62 3.41 -13.41
C SER A 63 -3.11 2.60 -12.20
N PRO A 64 -2.83 1.28 -12.09
CA PRO A 64 -3.18 0.51 -10.90
C PRO A 64 -2.49 1.02 -9.63
N TYR A 65 -1.45 1.83 -9.77
CA TYR A 65 -0.72 2.48 -8.68
C TYR A 65 -1.16 3.93 -8.44
N SER A 66 -2.12 4.45 -9.21
CA SER A 66 -2.63 5.80 -9.02
C SER A 66 -3.53 5.91 -7.80
N THR A 67 -3.59 7.12 -7.23
CA THR A 67 -4.51 7.44 -6.13
C THR A 67 -5.82 7.92 -6.74
N TYR A 68 -6.95 7.43 -6.22
CA TYR A 68 -8.28 7.88 -6.64
C TYR A 68 -8.96 8.63 -5.49
N ARG A 69 -9.25 9.93 -5.69
CA ARG A 69 -9.84 10.78 -4.65
C ARG A 69 -11.36 10.60 -4.58
N GLN A 70 -11.76 9.53 -3.91
CA GLN A 70 -13.15 9.08 -3.84
C GLN A 70 -14.16 10.16 -3.40
N SER A 71 -13.85 10.92 -2.35
CA SER A 71 -14.75 11.97 -1.85
C SER A 71 -14.97 13.09 -2.86
N LEU A 72 -13.93 13.43 -3.65
CA LEU A 72 -14.02 14.47 -4.66
C LEU A 72 -14.77 13.97 -5.89
N ALA A 73 -14.47 12.74 -6.35
CA ALA A 73 -15.24 12.10 -7.40
C ALA A 73 -16.73 11.99 -7.06
N GLN A 74 -17.07 11.61 -5.83
CA GLN A 74 -18.45 11.54 -5.38
C GLN A 74 -19.15 12.91 -5.48
N LEU A 75 -18.50 13.98 -5.00
CA LEU A 75 -19.06 15.33 -5.09
C LEU A 75 -19.27 15.76 -6.55
N MET A 76 -18.31 15.48 -7.43
CA MET A 76 -18.40 15.81 -8.86
C MET A 76 -19.51 15.01 -9.56
N SER A 77 -19.72 13.75 -9.20
CA SER A 77 -20.81 12.93 -9.76
C SER A 77 -22.20 13.38 -9.27
N GLU A 78 -22.28 13.99 -8.10
CA GLU A 78 -23.55 14.46 -7.50
C GLU A 78 -23.88 15.91 -7.86
N SER A 79 -22.90 16.71 -8.30
CA SER A 79 -23.07 18.14 -8.54
C SER A 79 -22.05 18.68 -9.55
N CYS A 80 -22.54 19.51 -10.48
CA CYS A 80 -21.67 20.30 -11.35
C CYS A 80 -20.90 21.35 -10.52
N ILE A 81 -19.60 21.49 -10.78
CA ILE A 81 -18.72 22.44 -10.09
C ILE A 81 -18.26 23.49 -11.12
N PRO A 82 -18.83 24.70 -11.11
CA PRO A 82 -18.47 25.75 -12.06
C PRO A 82 -16.98 26.08 -12.00
N GLY A 83 -16.39 26.37 -13.17
CA GLY A 83 -14.97 26.70 -13.28
C GLY A 83 -14.03 25.49 -13.17
N MET A 84 -14.53 24.26 -13.25
CA MET A 84 -13.75 23.03 -13.28
C MET A 84 -14.32 22.05 -14.33
N VAL A 85 -13.48 21.21 -14.92
CA VAL A 85 -13.94 20.15 -15.84
C VAL A 85 -14.94 19.22 -15.15
N GLU A 86 -16.01 18.84 -15.87
CA GLU A 86 -17.06 17.98 -15.34
C GLU A 86 -16.66 16.50 -15.43
N LEU A 87 -16.93 15.72 -14.36
CA LEU A 87 -16.77 14.26 -14.36
C LEU A 87 -18.07 13.63 -14.84
N LEU A 88 -18.05 13.08 -16.05
CA LEU A 88 -19.23 12.56 -16.74
C LEU A 88 -19.54 11.10 -16.39
N ALA A 89 -18.50 10.29 -16.17
CA ALA A 89 -18.60 8.89 -15.76
C ALA A 89 -17.26 8.37 -15.24
N HIS A 90 -17.26 7.28 -14.48
CA HIS A 90 -16.04 6.60 -14.08
C HIS A 90 -16.28 5.13 -13.77
N GLY A 91 -15.34 4.24 -14.10
CA GLY A 91 -15.50 2.82 -13.87
C GLY A 91 -14.47 1.96 -14.57
N SER A 92 -14.57 0.64 -14.36
CA SER A 92 -13.71 -0.34 -15.03
C SER A 92 -14.25 -0.66 -16.41
N ILE A 93 -13.43 -0.54 -17.45
CA ILE A 93 -13.71 -1.03 -18.80
C ILE A 93 -12.88 -2.28 -19.07
N ARG A 94 -13.50 -3.30 -19.67
CA ARG A 94 -12.80 -4.52 -20.09
C ARG A 94 -12.21 -4.32 -21.48
N THR A 95 -10.91 -4.59 -21.62
CA THR A 95 -10.21 -4.57 -22.90
C THR A 95 -9.99 -5.98 -23.46
N SER A 96 -10.02 -7.00 -22.58
CA SER A 96 -10.03 -8.41 -22.94
C SER A 96 -10.86 -9.22 -21.91
N ASP A 97 -10.87 -10.55 -22.03
CA ASP A 97 -11.55 -11.43 -21.07
C ASP A 97 -11.01 -11.34 -19.64
N THR A 98 -9.73 -10.94 -19.49
CA THR A 98 -9.02 -10.84 -18.22
C THR A 98 -8.44 -9.46 -17.92
N ASP A 99 -8.30 -8.61 -18.94
CA ASP A 99 -7.72 -7.29 -18.79
C ASP A 99 -8.80 -6.23 -18.73
N ALA A 100 -8.62 -5.31 -17.80
CA ALA A 100 -9.50 -4.19 -17.56
C ALA A 100 -8.70 -3.03 -16.99
N CYS A 101 -9.09 -1.82 -17.33
CA CYS A 101 -8.54 -0.61 -16.76
C CYS A 101 -9.66 0.25 -16.16
N TYR A 102 -9.30 1.03 -15.16
CA TYR A 102 -10.22 2.01 -14.60
C TYR A 102 -10.08 3.32 -15.34
N VAL A 103 -11.19 3.88 -15.79
CA VAL A 103 -11.24 5.13 -16.55
C VAL A 103 -12.16 6.12 -15.86
N SER A 104 -11.80 7.40 -15.94
CA SER A 104 -12.65 8.53 -15.61
C SER A 104 -12.87 9.36 -16.87
N ILE A 105 -14.12 9.62 -17.21
CA ILE A 105 -14.53 10.38 -18.40
C ILE A 105 -14.87 11.81 -17.97
N PHE A 106 -14.28 12.78 -18.64
CA PHE A 106 -14.48 14.20 -18.38
C PHE A 106 -14.92 14.94 -19.64
N GLU A 107 -15.58 16.09 -19.48
CA GLU A 107 -15.85 17.02 -20.57
C GLU A 107 -14.54 17.54 -21.20
N MET A 108 -14.47 17.64 -22.53
CA MET A 108 -13.30 18.16 -23.24
C MET A 108 -13.18 19.68 -23.14
N PRO A 109 -12.08 20.24 -22.59
CA PRO A 109 -11.80 21.67 -22.69
C PRO A 109 -11.26 22.02 -24.09
N ARG A 110 -12.13 22.54 -24.97
CA ARG A 110 -11.86 22.67 -26.41
C ARG A 110 -10.87 23.77 -26.78
N GLY A 111 -10.76 24.81 -25.95
CA GLY A 111 -9.93 25.98 -26.25
C GLY A 111 -8.44 25.83 -25.93
N GLY A 112 -8.04 24.69 -25.34
CA GLY A 112 -6.68 24.37 -24.94
C GLY A 112 -6.22 25.09 -23.66
N LEU A 113 -4.93 24.96 -23.32
CA LEU A 113 -4.34 25.59 -22.14
C LEU A 113 -4.44 27.12 -22.18
N LEU A 114 -4.76 27.73 -21.03
CA LEU A 114 -4.68 29.17 -20.82
C LEU A 114 -3.25 29.69 -20.99
N TYR A 115 -2.30 28.96 -20.39
CA TYR A 115 -0.92 29.40 -20.28
C TYR A 115 0.03 28.21 -20.47
N ARG A 116 1.08 28.42 -21.28
CA ARG A 116 2.19 27.49 -21.47
C ARG A 116 3.49 28.14 -21.02
N ASP A 117 4.41 27.38 -20.48
CA ASP A 117 5.72 27.91 -20.08
C ASP A 117 6.42 28.58 -21.28
N GLY A 118 6.90 29.81 -21.06
CA GLY A 118 7.45 30.66 -22.12
C GLY A 118 6.43 31.54 -22.86
N SER A 119 5.14 31.48 -22.49
CA SER A 119 4.14 32.44 -22.97
C SER A 119 4.39 33.83 -22.41
N GLU A 120 3.89 34.86 -23.10
CA GLU A 120 3.95 36.23 -22.59
C GLU A 120 3.18 36.38 -21.27
N PRO A 121 3.62 37.30 -20.39
CA PRO A 121 2.89 37.63 -19.18
C PRO A 121 1.44 38.07 -19.47
N LEU A 122 0.49 37.61 -18.66
CA LEU A 122 -0.89 38.02 -18.77
C LEU A 122 -1.11 39.39 -18.10
N THR A 123 -2.07 40.16 -18.62
CA THR A 123 -2.47 41.43 -18.02
C THR A 123 -3.21 41.23 -16.70
N GLU A 124 -3.16 42.23 -15.81
CA GLU A 124 -3.93 42.20 -14.56
C GLU A 124 -5.43 42.00 -14.81
N ASN A 125 -6.00 42.61 -15.86
CA ASN A 125 -7.42 42.44 -16.20
C ASN A 125 -7.73 40.99 -16.58
N MET A 126 -6.88 40.33 -17.38
CA MET A 126 -7.06 38.91 -17.71
C MET A 126 -7.03 38.04 -16.44
N VAL A 127 -6.11 38.31 -15.52
CA VAL A 127 -5.98 37.53 -14.28
C VAL A 127 -7.14 37.79 -13.32
N PHE A 128 -7.49 39.05 -13.03
CA PHE A 128 -8.48 39.37 -12.01
C PHE A 128 -9.94 39.32 -12.50
N ASP A 129 -10.19 39.56 -13.78
CA ASP A 129 -11.56 39.62 -14.31
C ASP A 129 -11.97 38.32 -15.04
N ARG A 130 -11.01 37.42 -15.34
CA ARG A 130 -11.31 36.13 -16.00
C ARG A 130 -10.79 34.92 -15.22
N VAL A 131 -9.50 34.86 -14.92
CA VAL A 131 -8.90 33.68 -14.24
C VAL A 131 -9.41 33.53 -12.81
N LEU A 132 -9.33 34.60 -12.02
CA LEU A 132 -9.67 34.56 -10.60
C LEU A 132 -11.16 34.20 -10.37
N PRO A 133 -12.15 34.75 -11.08
CA PRO A 133 -13.55 34.34 -10.93
C PRO A 133 -13.77 32.84 -11.16
N ALA A 134 -13.22 32.28 -12.25
CA ALA A 134 -13.37 30.85 -12.56
C ALA A 134 -12.79 29.96 -11.45
N VAL A 135 -11.63 30.34 -10.91
CA VAL A 135 -11.00 29.62 -9.79
C VAL A 135 -11.84 29.76 -8.52
N VAL A 136 -12.31 30.97 -8.19
CA VAL A 136 -13.13 31.23 -7.00
C VAL A 136 -14.43 30.42 -7.04
N ASP A 137 -15.12 30.37 -8.17
CA ASP A 137 -16.38 29.63 -8.31
C ASP A 137 -16.20 28.13 -7.99
N CYS A 138 -15.11 27.53 -8.47
CA CYS A 138 -14.74 26.16 -8.15
C CYS A 138 -14.44 25.99 -6.65
N LEU A 139 -13.57 26.85 -6.10
CA LEU A 139 -13.13 26.73 -4.70
C LEU A 139 -14.27 26.97 -3.70
N GLN A 140 -15.27 27.79 -4.01
CA GLN A 140 -16.42 28.00 -3.13
C GLN A 140 -17.17 26.68 -2.85
N ILE A 141 -17.35 25.85 -3.87
CA ILE A 141 -18.04 24.56 -3.73
C ILE A 141 -17.14 23.54 -3.03
N LEU A 142 -15.88 23.42 -3.43
CA LEU A 142 -14.94 22.46 -2.83
C LEU A 142 -14.71 22.77 -1.34
N HIS A 143 -14.41 24.03 -1.00
CA HIS A 143 -14.07 24.43 0.37
C HIS A 143 -15.28 24.36 1.30
N LYS A 144 -16.50 24.63 0.81
CA LYS A 144 -17.74 24.40 1.57
C LYS A 144 -17.92 22.94 1.99
N ASN A 145 -17.45 22.00 1.16
CA ASN A 145 -17.42 20.58 1.45
C ASN A 145 -16.14 20.11 2.17
N LYS A 146 -15.27 21.04 2.60
CA LYS A 146 -13.97 20.78 3.24
C LYS A 146 -13.01 19.96 2.39
N LEU A 147 -13.13 20.06 1.06
CA LEU A 147 -12.23 19.45 0.09
C LEU A 147 -11.30 20.52 -0.49
N ALA A 148 -10.08 20.13 -0.83
CA ALA A 148 -9.11 20.96 -1.52
C ALA A 148 -8.85 20.43 -2.93
N HIS A 149 -8.64 21.32 -3.90
CA HIS A 149 -8.32 20.96 -5.28
C HIS A 149 -6.91 20.37 -5.39
N ARG A 150 -5.90 20.98 -4.74
CA ARG A 150 -4.50 20.54 -4.71
C ARG A 150 -3.84 20.41 -6.09
N GLY A 151 -4.30 21.20 -7.05
CA GLY A 151 -3.84 21.17 -8.44
C GLY A 151 -3.92 22.53 -9.13
N ILE A 152 -3.97 23.62 -8.38
CA ILE A 152 -4.12 24.99 -8.92
C ILE A 152 -2.75 25.48 -9.39
N ARG A 153 -2.56 25.49 -10.71
CA ARG A 153 -1.28 25.87 -11.34
C ARG A 153 -1.52 26.31 -12.79
N ALA A 154 -0.57 27.07 -13.34
CA ALA A 154 -0.75 27.73 -14.63
C ALA A 154 -1.00 26.75 -15.79
N ASN A 155 -0.35 25.58 -15.76
CA ASN A 155 -0.54 24.50 -16.75
C ASN A 155 -1.71 23.55 -16.43
N ASN A 156 -2.63 23.94 -15.54
CA ASN A 156 -3.85 23.17 -15.22
C ASN A 156 -5.11 24.05 -15.29
N ILE A 157 -5.07 25.07 -16.15
CA ILE A 157 -6.21 25.92 -16.47
C ILE A 157 -6.38 25.91 -17.99
N PHE A 158 -7.61 25.68 -18.42
CA PHE A 158 -7.97 25.47 -19.81
C PHE A 158 -9.10 26.41 -20.21
N PHE A 159 -9.19 26.72 -21.49
CA PHE A 159 -10.37 27.33 -22.07
C PHE A 159 -11.41 26.26 -22.37
N ALA A 160 -12.64 26.44 -21.89
CA ALA A 160 -13.73 25.50 -22.11
C ALA A 160 -14.10 25.42 -23.61
N ASP A 161 -14.14 26.58 -24.25
CA ASP A 161 -14.65 26.78 -25.59
C ASP A 161 -13.59 27.27 -26.58
N LEU A 162 -13.85 27.06 -27.88
CA LEU A 162 -12.96 27.47 -28.98
C LEU A 162 -12.81 28.99 -29.09
N ASN A 163 -13.82 29.76 -28.67
CA ASN A 163 -13.77 31.22 -28.65
C ASN A 163 -12.94 31.76 -27.47
N ARG A 164 -12.51 30.88 -26.56
CA ARG A 164 -11.72 31.17 -25.37
C ARG A 164 -12.41 32.19 -24.47
N GLU A 165 -13.70 32.01 -24.20
CA GLU A 165 -14.51 32.89 -23.34
C GLU A 165 -14.60 32.41 -21.89
N HIS A 166 -14.68 31.09 -21.66
CA HIS A 166 -14.78 30.49 -20.34
C HIS A 166 -13.53 29.70 -19.96
N LEU A 167 -13.21 29.66 -18.66
CA LEU A 167 -12.05 28.99 -18.11
C LEU A 167 -12.46 27.86 -17.17
N LEU A 168 -11.71 26.75 -17.23
CA LEU A 168 -11.90 25.56 -16.41
C LEU A 168 -10.57 25.17 -15.76
N LEU A 169 -10.62 24.81 -14.49
CA LEU A 169 -9.58 24.05 -13.81
C LEU A 169 -9.62 22.58 -14.26
N GLY A 170 -8.44 21.99 -14.44
CA GLY A 170 -8.32 20.56 -14.80
C GLY A 170 -8.67 19.62 -13.65
N GLU A 171 -8.78 18.33 -13.96
CA GLU A 171 -9.28 17.31 -13.04
C GLU A 171 -8.37 17.11 -11.81
N PRO A 172 -8.92 17.05 -10.59
CA PRO A 172 -8.13 16.77 -9.38
C PRO A 172 -8.35 15.36 -8.81
N VAL A 173 -9.01 14.43 -9.52
CA VAL A 173 -9.51 13.14 -9.01
C VAL A 173 -8.49 12.01 -9.15
N THR A 174 -7.79 11.95 -10.28
CA THR A 174 -7.08 10.73 -10.71
C THR A 174 -5.64 10.65 -10.22
N SER A 175 -5.11 11.71 -9.60
CA SER A 175 -3.75 11.76 -9.08
C SER A 175 -3.70 11.99 -7.57
N ALA A 176 -2.55 11.67 -6.97
CA ALA A 176 -2.33 11.98 -5.56
C ALA A 176 -2.36 13.52 -5.36
N PRO A 177 -3.01 14.03 -4.30
CA PRO A 177 -3.20 15.47 -4.14
C PRO A 177 -1.86 16.21 -4.04
N GLY A 178 -1.69 17.24 -4.87
CA GLY A 178 -0.46 18.01 -4.95
C GLY A 178 0.65 17.34 -5.76
N SER A 179 0.50 16.09 -6.21
CA SER A 179 1.60 15.35 -6.85
C SER A 179 2.21 16.02 -8.08
N ALA A 180 1.38 16.68 -8.89
CA ALA A 180 1.81 17.43 -10.06
C ALA A 180 2.11 18.93 -9.78
N GLN A 181 1.96 19.39 -8.54
CA GLN A 181 2.25 20.79 -8.20
C GLN A 181 3.77 21.01 -8.05
N PRO A 182 4.36 22.02 -8.71
CA PRO A 182 5.71 22.46 -8.41
C PRO A 182 5.83 22.92 -6.95
N VAL A 183 7.01 22.77 -6.34
CA VAL A 183 7.24 23.10 -4.92
C VAL A 183 6.91 24.56 -4.60
N VAL A 184 7.06 25.49 -5.56
CA VAL A 184 6.72 26.90 -5.34
C VAL A 184 5.23 27.11 -5.03
N TYR A 185 4.35 26.31 -5.62
CA TYR A 185 2.89 26.32 -5.37
C TYR A 185 2.49 25.71 -4.04
N GLU A 186 3.41 25.05 -3.34
CA GLU A 186 3.13 24.47 -2.03
C GLU A 186 3.53 25.44 -0.91
N PRO A 187 2.67 25.63 0.11
CA PRO A 187 3.04 26.36 1.31
C PRO A 187 4.14 25.63 2.10
N ILE A 188 4.76 26.34 3.05
CA ILE A 188 5.82 25.79 3.92
C ILE A 188 5.40 24.49 4.63
N THR A 189 4.11 24.29 4.87
CA THR A 189 3.57 23.10 5.53
C THR A 189 3.70 21.82 4.70
N SER A 190 3.71 21.92 3.37
CA SER A 190 3.75 20.77 2.45
C SER A 190 4.92 20.80 1.46
N ALA A 191 5.64 21.92 1.33
CA ALA A 191 6.69 22.12 0.32
C ALA A 191 7.82 21.10 0.37
N MET A 192 8.18 20.62 1.57
CA MET A 192 9.23 19.61 1.77
C MET A 192 8.73 18.17 1.67
N ALA A 193 7.42 17.95 1.68
CA ALA A 193 6.88 16.60 1.56
C ALA A 193 7.13 16.04 0.17
N HIS A 194 7.35 14.73 0.10
CA HIS A 194 7.45 14.00 -1.16
C HIS A 194 6.22 14.33 -2.03
N PRO A 195 6.35 14.52 -3.36
CA PRO A 195 5.21 14.90 -4.21
C PRO A 195 4.00 13.95 -4.08
N MET A 196 4.25 12.63 -4.02
CA MET A 196 3.19 11.62 -3.79
C MET A 196 2.74 11.53 -2.32
N GLY A 197 3.41 12.24 -1.42
CA GLY A 197 3.21 12.20 0.01
C GLY A 197 2.78 13.54 0.61
N ARG A 198 2.16 14.46 -0.15
CA ARG A 198 1.74 15.77 0.40
C ARG A 198 0.43 15.73 1.20
N GLY A 199 -0.41 14.72 0.96
CA GLY A 199 -1.70 14.53 1.63
C GLY A 199 -2.83 15.32 0.98
N GLU A 200 -4.07 15.09 1.44
CA GLU A 200 -5.29 15.74 0.92
C GLU A 200 -5.23 17.27 1.01
N GLY A 201 -4.41 17.79 1.94
CA GLY A 201 -4.30 19.21 2.21
C GLY A 201 -5.61 19.83 2.70
N THR A 202 -5.62 21.15 2.71
CA THR A 202 -6.67 21.98 3.27
C THR A 202 -7.09 23.05 2.27
N PRO A 203 -8.29 23.65 2.45
CA PRO A 203 -8.69 24.83 1.69
C PRO A 203 -7.62 25.94 1.64
N ALA A 204 -6.88 26.14 2.74
CA ALA A 204 -5.84 27.16 2.80
C ALA A 204 -4.66 26.88 1.84
N ASP A 205 -4.38 25.61 1.51
CA ASP A 205 -3.31 25.26 0.57
C ASP A 205 -3.68 25.66 -0.86
N ASP A 206 -4.96 25.54 -1.24
CA ASP A 206 -5.46 26.04 -2.52
C ASP A 206 -5.36 27.56 -2.60
N ILE A 207 -5.74 28.29 -1.54
CA ILE A 207 -5.65 29.75 -1.52
C ILE A 207 -4.20 30.21 -1.70
N TYR A 208 -3.25 29.51 -1.07
CA TYR A 208 -1.82 29.77 -1.29
C TYR A 208 -1.44 29.56 -2.76
N ALA A 209 -1.86 28.44 -3.35
CA ALA A 209 -1.59 28.12 -4.75
C ALA A 209 -2.21 29.15 -5.71
N VAL A 210 -3.37 29.74 -5.39
CA VAL A 210 -3.94 30.88 -6.15
C VAL A 210 -3.02 32.10 -6.12
N GLY A 211 -2.41 32.42 -4.97
CA GLY A 211 -1.44 33.52 -4.88
C GLY A 211 -0.23 33.29 -5.80
N VAL A 212 0.31 32.08 -5.80
CA VAL A 212 1.43 31.70 -6.68
C VAL A 212 0.99 31.68 -8.15
N LEU A 213 -0.23 31.24 -8.45
CA LEU A 213 -0.81 31.27 -9.79
C LEU A 213 -0.88 32.70 -10.35
N ILE A 214 -1.44 33.64 -9.58
CA ILE A 214 -1.53 35.06 -9.98
C ILE A 214 -0.13 35.58 -10.29
N LEU A 215 0.84 35.30 -9.42
CA LEU A 215 2.21 35.75 -9.61
C LEU A 215 2.84 35.14 -10.89
N HIS A 216 2.69 33.84 -11.09
CA HIS A 216 3.20 33.14 -12.28
C HIS A 216 2.62 33.75 -13.56
N LEU A 217 1.29 33.90 -13.64
CA LEU A 217 0.63 34.45 -14.83
C LEU A 217 1.03 35.90 -15.12
N LEU A 218 1.14 36.75 -14.10
CA LEU A 218 1.53 38.15 -14.28
C LEU A 218 3.02 38.34 -14.62
N CYS A 219 3.86 37.37 -14.29
CA CYS A 219 5.30 37.42 -14.59
C CYS A 219 5.66 36.74 -15.90
N GLY A 220 4.79 35.89 -16.45
CA GLY A 220 5.10 35.07 -17.62
C GLY A 220 6.20 34.04 -17.36
N LYS A 221 6.48 33.71 -16.10
CA LYS A 221 7.43 32.67 -15.70
C LYS A 221 7.18 32.17 -14.29
N LEU A 222 7.59 30.94 -14.02
CA LEU A 222 7.47 30.33 -12.70
C LEU A 222 8.32 31.13 -11.68
N PRO A 223 7.74 31.61 -10.57
CA PRO A 223 8.49 32.30 -9.54
C PRO A 223 9.54 31.38 -8.92
N ALA A 224 10.73 31.91 -8.60
CA ALA A 224 11.83 31.16 -8.01
C ALA A 224 12.30 29.92 -8.81
N ALA A 225 12.11 29.90 -10.14
CA ALA A 225 12.47 28.75 -10.98
C ALA A 225 13.95 28.34 -10.91
N GLU A 226 14.85 29.29 -10.62
CA GLU A 226 16.30 29.08 -10.51
C GLU A 226 16.72 28.48 -9.15
N LEU A 227 15.80 28.37 -8.19
CA LEU A 227 16.10 27.90 -6.84
C LEU A 227 15.69 26.43 -6.67
N SER A 228 16.49 25.69 -5.94
CA SER A 228 16.14 24.34 -5.50
C SER A 228 14.97 24.36 -4.52
N ALA A 229 14.28 23.22 -4.38
CA ALA A 229 13.18 23.06 -3.42
C ALA A 229 13.60 23.43 -1.98
N SER A 230 14.82 23.07 -1.58
CA SER A 230 15.35 23.43 -0.25
C SER A 230 15.60 24.92 -0.11
N GLU A 231 16.09 25.60 -1.15
CA GLU A 231 16.34 27.06 -1.10
C GLU A 231 15.02 27.82 -1.03
N ILE A 232 14.03 27.43 -1.84
CA ILE A 232 12.68 27.98 -1.78
C ILE A 232 12.11 27.83 -0.36
N TYR A 233 12.21 26.63 0.23
CA TYR A 233 11.72 26.38 1.58
C TYR A 233 12.42 27.26 2.63
N LYS A 234 13.75 27.35 2.59
CA LYS A 234 14.54 28.18 3.50
C LYS A 234 14.19 29.66 3.39
N GLN A 235 14.11 30.19 2.16
CA GLN A 235 13.75 31.60 1.93
C GLN A 235 12.33 31.91 2.41
N LYS A 236 11.37 31.01 2.19
CA LYS A 236 9.99 31.16 2.72
C LYS A 236 10.00 31.22 4.25
N LEU A 237 10.83 30.44 4.93
CA LEU A 237 10.96 30.49 6.40
C LEU A 237 11.70 31.74 6.89
N GLU A 238 12.70 32.23 6.16
CA GLU A 238 13.53 33.35 6.60
C GLU A 238 12.87 34.72 6.35
N PHE A 239 12.22 34.90 5.20
CA PHE A 239 11.66 36.18 4.79
C PHE A 239 10.12 36.19 4.72
N GLY A 240 9.50 35.02 4.75
CA GLY A 240 8.07 34.82 4.49
C GLY A 240 7.76 34.58 3.02
N SER A 241 6.73 33.78 2.74
CA SER A 241 6.38 33.38 1.37
C SER A 241 6.13 34.56 0.44
N PHE A 242 5.43 35.60 0.92
CA PHE A 242 5.19 36.79 0.12
C PHE A 242 6.50 37.45 -0.33
N ALA A 243 7.42 37.71 0.60
CA ALA A 243 8.68 38.40 0.28
C ALA A 243 9.57 37.52 -0.60
N ALA A 244 9.74 36.25 -0.23
CA ALA A 244 10.58 35.29 -0.95
C ALA A 244 10.16 35.10 -2.41
N LEU A 245 8.86 35.16 -2.71
CA LEU A 245 8.36 34.94 -4.07
C LEU A 245 8.24 36.22 -4.90
N THR A 246 8.04 37.39 -4.27
CA THR A 246 7.83 38.65 -4.99
C THR A 246 9.07 39.52 -5.11
N GLU A 247 10.19 39.12 -4.49
CA GLU A 247 11.45 39.85 -4.55
C GLU A 247 11.92 40.05 -6.00
N GLY A 248 12.28 41.30 -6.34
CA GLY A 248 12.73 41.66 -7.68
C GLY A 248 11.63 41.73 -8.75
N ILE A 249 10.35 41.51 -8.39
CA ILE A 249 9.22 41.53 -9.33
C ILE A 249 8.48 42.88 -9.22
N SER A 250 8.28 43.53 -10.37
CA SER A 250 7.50 44.76 -10.46
C SER A 250 6.00 44.44 -10.48
N LEU A 251 5.30 44.78 -9.39
CA LEU A 251 3.86 44.55 -9.21
C LEU A 251 3.17 45.84 -8.76
N SER A 252 1.91 46.04 -9.20
CA SER A 252 1.07 47.13 -8.71
C SER A 252 0.79 46.99 -7.20
N SER A 253 0.43 48.10 -6.54
CA SER A 253 0.09 48.08 -5.10
C SER A 253 -1.06 47.13 -4.82
N ARG A 254 -2.12 47.20 -5.63
CA ARG A 254 -3.28 46.32 -5.56
C ARG A 254 -2.91 44.84 -5.65
N VAL A 255 -2.04 44.44 -6.58
CA VAL A 255 -1.57 43.05 -6.67
C VAL A 255 -0.80 42.66 -5.41
N LYS A 256 0.08 43.52 -4.91
CA LYS A 256 0.84 43.27 -3.67
C LYS A 256 -0.08 43.06 -2.47
N ASP A 257 -1.17 43.81 -2.36
CA ASP A 257 -2.10 43.69 -1.24
C ASP A 257 -2.92 42.39 -1.33
N VAL A 258 -3.37 41.99 -2.53
CA VAL A 258 -4.01 40.68 -2.73
C VAL A 258 -3.04 39.54 -2.40
N LEU A 259 -1.83 39.57 -2.94
CA LEU A 259 -0.82 38.53 -2.70
C LEU A 259 -0.42 38.45 -1.23
N ALA A 260 -0.43 39.56 -0.48
CA ALA A 260 -0.14 39.56 0.95
C ALA A 260 -1.18 38.76 1.76
N GLY A 261 -2.45 38.76 1.34
CA GLY A 261 -3.51 37.93 1.95
C GLY A 261 -3.45 36.45 1.55
N LEU A 262 -3.11 36.18 0.28
CA LEU A 262 -3.05 34.82 -0.27
C LEU A 262 -1.79 34.05 0.15
N LEU A 263 -0.64 34.73 0.21
CA LEU A 263 0.67 34.15 0.52
C LEU A 263 1.05 34.29 1.99
N HIS A 264 0.06 34.42 2.89
CA HIS A 264 0.33 34.44 4.32
C HIS A 264 0.79 33.04 4.79
N ASP A 265 1.91 32.98 5.52
CA ASP A 265 2.54 31.71 5.94
C ASP A 265 1.70 30.94 6.97
N ASP A 266 1.07 31.64 7.92
CA ASP A 266 0.09 31.07 8.85
C ASP A 266 -1.25 30.80 8.13
N PRO A 267 -1.68 29.52 7.99
CA PRO A 267 -2.94 29.16 7.33
C PRO A 267 -4.18 29.79 7.97
N LYS A 268 -4.16 30.06 9.29
CA LYS A 268 -5.31 30.64 10.02
C LYS A 268 -5.49 32.13 9.75
N ARG A 269 -4.44 32.81 9.27
CA ARG A 269 -4.45 34.23 8.89
C ARG A 269 -4.49 34.45 7.39
N ARG A 270 -4.22 33.40 6.61
CA ARG A 270 -4.40 33.40 5.17
C ARG A 270 -5.87 33.67 4.85
N TRP A 271 -6.11 34.39 3.76
CA TRP A 271 -7.48 34.57 3.29
C TRP A 271 -8.17 33.23 3.05
N ASP A 272 -9.48 33.22 3.21
CA ASP A 272 -10.34 32.13 2.73
C ASP A 272 -10.94 32.49 1.37
N VAL A 273 -11.64 31.53 0.76
CA VAL A 273 -12.29 31.74 -0.55
C VAL A 273 -13.35 32.84 -0.49
N ALA A 274 -14.03 33.03 0.64
CA ALA A 274 -15.05 34.06 0.81
C ALA A 274 -14.45 35.48 0.79
N THR A 275 -13.28 35.65 1.41
CA THR A 275 -12.51 36.90 1.39
C THR A 275 -11.94 37.14 -0.01
N LEU A 276 -11.40 36.10 -0.65
CA LEU A 276 -10.89 36.18 -2.01
C LEU A 276 -11.98 36.56 -3.02
N ALA A 277 -13.21 36.05 -2.88
CA ALA A 277 -14.33 36.44 -3.73
C ALA A 277 -14.68 37.94 -3.63
N ARG A 278 -14.37 38.58 -2.50
CA ARG A 278 -14.57 40.03 -2.25
C ARG A 278 -13.24 40.77 -2.12
N TRP A 279 -12.21 40.33 -2.85
CA TRP A 279 -10.84 40.84 -2.67
C TRP A 279 -10.74 42.36 -2.87
N ARG A 280 -11.59 42.98 -3.70
CA ARG A 280 -11.65 44.44 -3.93
C ARG A 280 -11.93 45.21 -2.64
N ASP A 281 -12.85 44.70 -1.82
CA ASP A 281 -13.19 45.28 -0.52
C ASP A 281 -12.13 44.92 0.52
N ALA A 282 -11.60 43.69 0.44
CA ALA A 282 -10.63 43.19 1.40
C ALA A 282 -9.30 43.96 1.38
N ILE A 283 -8.86 44.46 0.22
CA ILE A 283 -7.63 45.28 0.14
C ILE A 283 -7.81 46.72 0.64
N ALA A 284 -9.03 47.17 0.94
CA ALA A 284 -9.25 48.48 1.55
C ALA A 284 -8.60 48.58 2.95
N ASP A 285 -8.48 47.44 3.64
CA ASP A 285 -7.64 47.26 4.83
C ASP A 285 -6.54 46.22 4.51
N PRO A 286 -5.36 46.67 4.03
CA PRO A 286 -4.36 45.76 3.48
C PRO A 286 -3.92 44.68 4.48
N PRO A 287 -3.92 43.40 4.07
CA PRO A 287 -3.56 42.32 4.96
C PRO A 287 -2.10 42.43 5.39
N ARG A 288 -1.82 42.01 6.62
CA ARG A 288 -0.45 41.91 7.11
C ARG A 288 0.28 40.82 6.34
N ARG A 289 1.52 41.10 5.94
CA ARG A 289 2.38 40.11 5.27
C ARG A 289 2.89 39.08 6.26
N GLY A 290 2.94 37.82 5.83
CA GLY A 290 3.70 36.78 6.51
C GLY A 290 5.18 37.16 6.59
N ARG A 291 5.84 36.74 7.66
CA ARG A 291 7.28 36.98 7.90
C ARG A 291 8.06 35.67 8.01
N GLY A 292 7.48 34.56 7.54
CA GLY A 292 8.07 33.24 7.72
C GLY A 292 7.96 32.76 9.15
N ASP A 293 9.06 32.22 9.66
CA ASP A 293 9.14 31.65 11.00
C ASP A 293 9.24 32.73 12.09
N SER A 294 8.81 32.39 13.30
CA SER A 294 8.94 33.26 14.46
C SER A 294 10.31 33.05 15.12
N PRO A 295 11.25 34.01 15.06
CA PRO A 295 12.59 33.82 15.60
C PRO A 295 12.56 33.79 17.13
N ALA A 296 13.33 32.89 17.72
CA ALA A 296 13.59 32.83 19.15
C ALA A 296 14.42 34.04 19.62
N PHE A 297 14.29 34.38 20.91
CA PHE A 297 15.06 35.49 21.50
C PHE A 297 16.57 35.23 21.58
N GLY A 298 16.97 33.96 21.61
CA GLY A 298 18.37 33.54 21.68
C GLY A 298 18.67 32.54 20.58
N LYS A 299 19.93 32.48 20.18
CA LYS A 299 20.42 31.52 19.19
C LYS A 299 20.84 30.21 19.87
N ILE A 300 20.80 29.12 19.12
CA ILE A 300 21.35 27.82 19.49
C ILE A 300 22.35 27.37 18.43
N LEU A 301 23.52 26.90 18.87
CA LEU A 301 24.51 26.30 17.99
C LEU A 301 24.13 24.85 17.68
N PHE A 302 23.94 24.56 16.41
CA PHE A 302 23.79 23.20 15.88
C PHE A 302 24.87 22.97 14.83
N GLU A 303 25.70 21.95 15.07
CA GLU A 303 26.93 21.73 14.30
C GLU A 303 27.84 22.96 14.28
N SER A 304 27.97 23.64 13.14
CA SER A 304 28.79 24.84 12.94
C SER A 304 27.96 26.10 12.65
N GLU A 305 26.64 26.02 12.74
CA GLU A 305 25.72 27.12 12.42
C GLU A 305 24.84 27.50 13.62
N GLU A 306 24.54 28.79 13.74
CA GLU A 306 23.65 29.31 14.77
C GLU A 306 22.23 29.47 14.22
N TYR A 307 21.25 28.91 14.94
CA TYR A 307 19.85 28.99 14.59
C TYR A 307 19.07 29.79 15.63
N ASN A 308 18.17 30.67 15.17
CA ASN A 308 17.12 31.28 15.99
C ASN A 308 15.71 30.87 15.52
N SER A 309 15.56 30.42 14.28
CA SER A 309 14.31 29.88 13.74
C SER A 309 14.15 28.42 14.18
N PRO A 310 13.08 28.07 14.92
CA PRO A 310 12.80 26.68 15.28
C PRO A 310 12.59 25.77 14.06
N ARG A 311 11.94 26.25 13.00
CA ARG A 311 11.67 25.44 11.79
C ARG A 311 12.92 25.23 10.94
N LEU A 312 13.80 26.22 10.81
CA LEU A 312 15.10 26.05 10.17
C LEU A 312 16.01 25.11 10.96
N LEU A 313 15.99 25.18 12.29
CA LEU A 313 16.68 24.21 13.14
C LEU A 313 16.12 22.80 12.95
N ALA A 314 14.79 22.65 12.89
CA ALA A 314 14.14 21.36 12.64
C ALA A 314 14.55 20.77 11.29
N TYR A 315 14.61 21.61 10.26
CA TYR A 315 15.13 21.23 8.94
C TYR A 315 16.60 20.76 9.01
N ALA A 316 17.48 21.51 9.68
CA ALA A 316 18.89 21.13 9.84
C ALA A 316 19.05 19.81 10.62
N MET A 317 18.25 19.62 11.68
CA MET A 317 18.21 18.38 12.45
C MET A 317 17.78 17.17 11.61
N ALA A 318 16.89 17.38 10.62
CA ALA A 318 16.50 16.32 9.71
C ALA A 318 17.65 15.85 8.80
N GLN A 319 18.50 16.79 8.38
CA GLN A 319 19.66 16.51 7.52
C GLN A 319 20.78 15.78 8.27
N ASN A 320 20.99 16.08 9.57
CA ASN A 320 21.94 15.36 10.42
C ASN A 320 21.28 14.81 11.69
N GLN A 321 20.71 13.61 11.57
CA GLN A 321 19.99 12.94 12.66
C GLN A 321 20.90 12.54 13.83
N LYS A 322 22.18 12.28 13.56
CA LYS A 322 23.13 11.92 14.61
C LYS A 322 23.42 13.12 15.52
N ALA A 323 23.78 14.25 14.91
CA ALA A 323 23.99 15.50 15.65
C ALA A 323 22.70 15.96 16.34
N ALA A 324 21.55 15.77 15.69
CA ALA A 324 20.24 16.09 16.28
C ALA A 324 19.97 15.28 17.55
N LEU A 325 20.26 13.97 17.52
CA LEU A 325 20.12 13.11 18.70
C LEU A 325 21.05 13.57 19.83
N GLU A 326 22.31 13.87 19.54
CA GLU A 326 23.27 14.38 20.54
C GLU A 326 22.78 15.71 21.16
N LEU A 327 22.19 16.60 20.37
CA LEU A 327 21.63 17.87 20.84
C LEU A 327 20.41 17.67 21.76
N ILE A 328 19.54 16.71 21.43
CA ILE A 328 18.38 16.32 22.24
C ILE A 328 18.86 15.72 23.58
N GLU A 329 19.80 14.77 23.51
CA GLU A 329 20.31 14.04 24.69
C GLU A 329 21.15 14.92 25.62
N SER A 330 21.82 15.94 25.11
CA SER A 330 22.55 16.88 25.96
C SER A 330 21.63 17.81 26.77
N GLY A 331 20.30 17.77 26.54
CA GLY A 331 19.31 18.65 27.18
C GLY A 331 19.44 20.13 26.79
N ARG A 332 20.35 20.47 25.85
CA ARG A 332 20.58 21.85 25.39
C ARG A 332 19.36 22.36 24.64
N LEU A 333 18.77 21.53 23.78
CA LEU A 333 17.56 21.87 23.04
C LEU A 333 16.41 22.23 24.00
N THR A 334 16.16 21.42 25.02
CA THR A 334 15.11 21.67 26.02
C THR A 334 15.32 23.00 26.75
N LYS A 335 16.56 23.30 27.17
CA LYS A 335 16.88 24.57 27.82
C LYS A 335 16.65 25.76 26.90
N TRP A 336 17.01 25.64 25.62
CA TRP A 336 16.79 26.68 24.62
C TRP A 336 15.30 26.89 24.32
N ILE A 337 14.51 25.82 24.18
CA ILE A 337 13.05 25.94 24.02
C ILE A 337 12.43 26.68 25.21
N ASN A 338 12.79 26.30 26.44
CA ASN A 338 12.23 26.93 27.63
C ASN A 338 12.68 28.40 27.80
N GLY A 339 13.95 28.71 27.53
CA GLY A 339 14.51 30.05 27.75
C GLY A 339 14.29 31.02 26.59
N SER A 340 14.50 30.55 25.36
CA SER A 340 14.53 31.39 24.14
C SER A 340 13.23 31.37 23.35
N LEU A 341 12.49 30.25 23.31
CA LEU A 341 11.13 30.21 22.73
C LEU A 341 10.05 30.52 23.79
N ARG A 342 10.36 30.38 25.08
CA ARG A 342 9.43 30.56 26.22
C ARG A 342 8.20 29.66 26.14
N ASP A 343 8.35 28.46 25.55
CA ASP A 343 7.29 27.46 25.49
C ASP A 343 7.54 26.32 26.49
N GLU A 344 6.98 26.45 27.69
CA GLU A 344 7.07 25.42 28.73
C GLU A 344 6.40 24.10 28.31
N THR A 345 5.38 24.16 27.45
CA THR A 345 4.60 22.97 27.06
C THR A 345 5.43 22.10 26.13
N ILE A 346 6.06 22.71 25.12
CA ILE A 346 6.99 22.02 24.22
C ILE A 346 8.21 21.54 25.00
N ALA A 347 8.76 22.36 25.90
CA ALA A 347 9.90 21.95 26.72
C ALA A 347 9.58 20.70 27.57
N LYS A 348 8.41 20.64 28.23
CA LYS A 348 7.95 19.45 28.98
C LYS A 348 7.82 18.22 28.07
N LYS A 349 7.25 18.37 26.86
CA LYS A 349 7.17 17.28 25.88
C LYS A 349 8.55 16.80 25.41
N MET A 350 9.51 17.72 25.26
CA MET A 350 10.90 17.39 24.90
C MET A 350 11.61 16.61 26.01
N VAL A 351 11.37 16.96 27.28
CA VAL A 351 11.87 16.18 28.43
C VAL A 351 11.34 14.75 28.39
N LEU A 352 10.06 14.53 28.06
CA LEU A 352 9.50 13.17 27.95
C LEU A 352 10.13 12.34 26.82
N ILE A 353 10.63 12.97 25.75
CA ILE A 353 11.39 12.27 24.71
C ILE A 353 12.73 11.78 25.29
N TYR A 354 13.42 12.66 26.00
CA TYR A 354 14.69 12.38 26.66
C TYR A 354 14.57 11.31 27.78
N GLU A 355 13.61 11.47 28.70
CA GLU A 355 13.38 10.58 29.83
C GLU A 355 12.74 9.24 29.41
N GLY A 356 11.85 9.26 28.42
CA GLY A 356 11.33 8.02 27.83
C GLY A 356 12.43 7.22 27.12
N GLY A 357 13.45 7.91 26.61
CA GLY A 357 14.61 7.30 25.98
C GLY A 357 15.46 6.45 26.92
N THR A 358 15.68 6.86 28.16
CA THR A 358 16.58 6.14 29.10
C THR A 358 16.12 4.72 29.43
N LEU A 359 14.81 4.43 29.35
CA LEU A 359 14.23 3.09 29.52
C LEU A 359 14.14 2.28 28.22
N VAL A 360 14.18 2.95 27.06
CA VAL A 360 13.80 2.40 25.74
C VAL A 360 14.97 2.45 24.73
N ARG A 361 16.20 2.82 25.17
CA ARG A 361 17.40 2.92 24.31
C ARG A 361 17.73 1.64 23.52
N SER A 362 17.23 0.48 23.95
CA SER A 362 17.39 -0.81 23.25
C SER A 362 16.42 -1.02 22.08
N GLU A 363 15.43 -0.14 21.87
CA GLU A 363 14.55 -0.22 20.71
C GLU A 363 15.30 0.10 19.42
N LYS A 364 15.12 -0.79 18.44
CA LYS A 364 15.78 -0.79 17.13
C LYS A 364 15.69 0.54 16.34
N HIS A 365 14.71 1.40 16.66
CA HIS A 365 14.42 2.63 15.93
C HIS A 365 14.37 3.89 16.81
N TYR A 366 14.86 3.84 18.05
CA TYR A 366 14.76 4.95 19.01
C TYR A 366 15.35 6.27 18.48
N ALA A 367 16.55 6.24 17.90
CA ALA A 367 17.22 7.45 17.40
C ALA A 367 16.35 8.21 16.38
N HIS A 368 15.81 7.50 15.39
CA HIS A 368 14.97 8.10 14.35
C HIS A 368 13.63 8.60 14.89
N THR A 369 13.00 7.87 15.83
CA THR A 369 11.72 8.31 16.41
C THR A 369 11.89 9.49 17.36
N ALA A 370 12.99 9.56 18.13
CA ALA A 370 13.31 10.69 18.99
C ALA A 370 13.52 11.97 18.18
N VAL A 371 14.34 11.90 17.13
CA VAL A 371 14.59 13.03 16.22
C VAL A 371 13.31 13.47 15.51
N ALA A 372 12.53 12.53 14.96
CA ALA A 372 11.25 12.83 14.32
C ALA A 372 10.26 13.55 15.25
N ARG A 373 10.15 13.09 16.51
CA ARG A 373 9.29 13.74 17.52
C ARG A 373 9.80 15.13 17.86
N ALA A 374 11.11 15.33 17.96
CA ALA A 374 11.69 16.63 18.25
C ALA A 374 11.47 17.62 17.10
N ILE A 375 11.67 17.19 15.85
CA ILE A 375 11.38 17.97 14.65
C ILE A 375 9.91 18.38 14.64
N HIS A 376 8.99 17.44 14.85
CA HIS A 376 7.56 17.73 14.89
C HIS A 376 7.15 18.71 16.00
N LEU A 377 7.86 18.72 17.14
CA LEU A 377 7.63 19.69 18.19
C LEU A 377 8.11 21.11 17.84
N LEU A 378 9.18 21.22 17.06
CA LEU A 378 9.71 22.50 16.58
C LEU A 378 8.93 23.05 15.37
N ASP A 379 8.40 22.16 14.54
CA ASP A 379 7.55 22.48 13.39
C ASP A 379 6.23 21.69 13.45
N PRO A 380 5.26 22.15 14.27
CA PRO A 380 4.00 21.45 14.45
C PRO A 380 3.08 21.55 13.24
N ASP A 381 3.27 22.52 12.34
CA ASP A 381 2.41 22.69 11.17
C ASP A 381 2.98 21.98 9.93
N GLY A 382 4.31 21.82 9.89
CA GLY A 382 5.03 21.14 8.83
C GLY A 382 4.65 19.67 8.62
N ALA A 383 5.19 19.12 7.53
CA ALA A 383 5.12 17.71 7.22
C ALA A 383 5.84 16.85 8.27
N CYS A 384 5.45 15.59 8.36
CA CYS A 384 6.09 14.60 9.23
C CYS A 384 7.40 14.12 8.62
N TRP A 385 8.42 13.98 9.46
CA TRP A 385 9.76 13.52 9.07
C TRP A 385 10.05 12.17 9.72
N TYR A 386 10.60 11.23 8.96
CA TYR A 386 11.16 9.99 9.49
C TYR A 386 12.31 9.53 8.60
N ARG A 387 13.53 9.42 9.14
CA ARG A 387 14.73 9.16 8.33
C ARG A 387 14.81 10.16 7.15
N ASP A 388 14.83 9.67 5.93
CA ASP A 388 14.92 10.39 4.66
C ASP A 388 13.55 10.69 4.03
N ILE A 389 12.44 10.26 4.65
CA ILE A 389 11.09 10.48 4.11
C ILE A 389 10.40 11.65 4.81
N VAL A 390 9.73 12.47 4.00
CA VAL A 390 8.92 13.60 4.45
C VAL A 390 7.53 13.46 3.84
N PHE A 391 6.50 13.48 4.68
CA PHE A 391 5.13 13.23 4.23
C PHE A 391 4.12 14.05 5.05
N GLY A 392 3.07 14.52 4.39
CA GLY A 392 1.95 15.21 4.99
C GLY A 392 1.01 14.27 5.75
N ARG A 393 0.09 14.88 6.48
CA ARG A 393 -0.96 14.17 7.23
C ARG A 393 -1.84 13.39 6.24
N GLY A 394 -2.16 12.14 6.58
CA GLY A 394 -2.96 11.26 5.74
C GLY A 394 -2.29 10.78 4.44
N ALA A 395 -1.06 11.20 4.13
CA ALA A 395 -0.43 10.96 2.82
C ALA A 395 0.26 9.60 2.65
N LEU A 396 0.28 8.76 3.70
CA LEU A 396 1.05 7.53 3.67
C LEU A 396 0.52 6.53 2.63
N GLY A 397 -0.79 6.51 2.39
CA GLY A 397 -1.42 5.63 1.40
C GLY A 397 -0.87 5.85 -0.01
N SER A 398 -0.86 7.11 -0.47
CA SER A 398 -0.37 7.50 -1.79
C SER A 398 1.16 7.35 -1.90
N LEU A 399 1.91 7.68 -0.84
CA LEU A 399 3.35 7.46 -0.80
C LEU A 399 3.72 5.97 -0.88
N MET A 400 2.92 5.10 -0.25
CA MET A 400 3.11 3.65 -0.37
C MET A 400 2.84 3.18 -1.81
N LEU A 401 1.77 3.64 -2.44
CA LEU A 401 1.46 3.28 -3.83
C LEU A 401 2.61 3.62 -4.77
N SER A 402 3.19 4.83 -4.66
CA SER A 402 4.36 5.21 -5.47
C SER A 402 5.58 4.34 -5.18
N ALA A 403 5.81 3.97 -3.91
CA ALA A 403 6.91 3.07 -3.55
C ALA A 403 6.78 1.67 -4.17
N PHE A 404 5.54 1.18 -4.37
CA PHE A 404 5.28 -0.07 -5.08
C PHE A 404 5.35 0.10 -6.61
N GLN A 405 4.92 1.24 -7.14
CA GLN A 405 4.99 1.57 -8.56
C GLN A 405 6.43 1.56 -9.08
N ASP A 406 7.32 2.26 -8.36
CA ASP A 406 8.72 2.44 -8.75
C ASP A 406 9.62 1.27 -8.32
N ASP A 407 9.02 0.23 -7.70
CA ASP A 407 9.73 -0.87 -7.03
C ASP A 407 10.82 -0.39 -6.04
N ASN A 408 10.66 0.79 -5.44
CA ASN A 408 11.68 1.42 -4.60
C ASN A 408 11.84 0.68 -3.26
N ALA A 409 12.85 -0.18 -3.19
CA ALA A 409 13.11 -1.04 -2.04
C ALA A 409 13.46 -0.26 -0.75
N GLU A 410 14.22 0.84 -0.85
CA GLU A 410 14.61 1.62 0.33
C GLU A 410 13.41 2.40 0.87
N LEU A 411 12.60 3.02 0.00
CA LEU A 411 11.37 3.70 0.43
C LEU A 411 10.38 2.72 1.09
N LYS A 412 10.19 1.54 0.50
CA LYS A 412 9.35 0.47 1.10
C LYS A 412 9.87 0.04 2.47
N LYS A 413 11.19 -0.07 2.64
CA LYS A 413 11.84 -0.41 3.91
C LYS A 413 11.66 0.71 4.95
N THR A 414 11.89 1.97 4.59
CA THR A 414 11.73 3.10 5.50
C THR A 414 10.27 3.25 5.95
N ILE A 415 9.29 3.07 5.04
CA ILE A 415 7.86 3.07 5.41
C ILE A 415 7.52 1.88 6.32
N ALA A 416 8.05 0.69 6.03
CA ALA A 416 7.86 -0.48 6.90
C ALA A 416 8.39 -0.22 8.32
N GLU A 417 9.59 0.34 8.45
CA GLU A 417 10.17 0.72 9.75
C GLU A 417 9.31 1.76 10.47
N LEU A 418 8.85 2.81 9.78
CA LEU A 418 7.94 3.81 10.33
C LEU A 418 6.67 3.17 10.91
N LEU A 419 6.03 2.29 10.13
CA LEU A 419 4.80 1.60 10.52
C LEU A 419 5.02 0.60 11.68
N GLU A 420 6.21 0.01 11.80
CA GLU A 420 6.58 -0.83 12.95
C GLU A 420 6.67 -0.03 14.25
N THR A 421 6.95 1.28 14.17
CA THR A 421 6.98 2.17 15.33
C THR A 421 5.59 2.68 15.71
N ASN A 422 5.44 3.15 16.95
CA ASN A 422 4.22 3.85 17.39
C ASN A 422 4.29 5.38 17.16
N LEU A 423 5.22 5.85 16.30
CA LEU A 423 5.52 7.27 16.10
C LEU A 423 4.30 8.03 15.57
N MET A 424 3.68 7.56 14.48
CA MET A 424 2.56 8.26 13.86
C MET A 424 1.35 8.34 14.80
N HIS A 425 1.04 7.26 15.52
CA HIS A 425 -0.03 7.27 16.51
C HIS A 425 0.26 8.30 17.62
N THR A 426 1.51 8.35 18.10
CA THR A 426 1.93 9.32 19.12
C THR A 426 1.80 10.76 18.62
N ILE A 427 2.19 11.04 17.38
CA ILE A 427 2.06 12.36 16.76
C ILE A 427 0.58 12.71 16.60
N ALA A 428 -0.20 11.88 15.91
CA ALA A 428 -1.61 12.12 15.62
C ALA A 428 -2.44 12.35 16.89
N VAL A 429 -2.29 11.51 17.93
CA VAL A 429 -3.02 11.68 19.19
C VAL A 429 -2.65 12.99 19.89
N ASN A 430 -1.37 13.37 19.87
CA ASN A 430 -0.94 14.62 20.49
C ASN A 430 -1.47 15.86 19.75
N GLU A 431 -1.48 15.84 18.42
CA GLU A 431 -2.02 16.92 17.59
C GLU A 431 -3.53 17.07 17.78
N VAL A 432 -4.29 15.98 17.70
CA VAL A 432 -5.75 16.00 17.84
C VAL A 432 -6.18 16.48 19.22
N ARG A 433 -5.37 16.19 20.26
CA ARG A 433 -5.62 16.71 21.61
C ARG A 433 -5.43 18.24 21.68
N THR A 434 -4.53 18.80 20.89
CA THR A 434 -4.27 20.25 20.86
C THR A 434 -5.20 21.00 19.91
N ASP A 435 -5.50 20.43 18.75
CA ASP A 435 -6.33 21.03 17.72
C ASP A 435 -7.21 19.94 17.11
N LYS A 436 -8.50 19.95 17.45
CA LYS A 436 -9.46 18.92 17.03
C LYS A 436 -9.70 18.94 15.52
N GLU A 437 -9.46 20.06 14.85
CA GLU A 437 -9.67 20.20 13.41
C GLU A 437 -8.68 19.32 12.62
N ARG A 438 -7.46 19.13 13.16
CA ARG A 438 -6.43 18.26 12.58
C ARG A 438 -6.82 16.79 12.49
N ASN A 439 -7.84 16.36 13.24
CA ASN A 439 -8.32 14.98 13.17
C ASN A 439 -8.81 14.60 11.77
N ALA A 440 -9.34 15.56 11.00
CA ALA A 440 -9.81 15.32 9.64
C ALA A 440 -8.67 15.14 8.62
N GLU A 441 -7.47 15.67 8.92
CA GLU A 441 -6.28 15.54 8.06
C GLU A 441 -5.56 14.20 8.27
N TRP A 442 -5.75 13.56 9.42
CA TRP A 442 -5.17 12.26 9.72
C TRP A 442 -6.07 11.11 9.25
N MET A 443 -5.44 10.00 8.90
CA MET A 443 -6.16 8.74 8.80
C MET A 443 -6.72 8.33 10.18
N PRO A 444 -7.81 7.55 10.23
CA PRO A 444 -8.37 7.10 11.51
C PRO A 444 -7.31 6.45 12.42
N ALA A 445 -7.34 6.78 13.72
CA ALA A 445 -6.36 6.25 14.68
C ALA A 445 -6.36 4.70 14.73
N SER A 446 -7.53 4.08 14.51
CA SER A 446 -7.65 2.63 14.36
C SER A 446 -6.87 2.09 13.17
N SER A 447 -6.87 2.79 12.03
CA SER A 447 -6.08 2.41 10.85
C SER A 447 -4.57 2.47 11.15
N ILE A 448 -4.10 3.49 11.87
CA ILE A 448 -2.69 3.59 12.30
C ILE A 448 -2.32 2.41 13.20
N SER A 449 -3.13 2.15 14.23
CA SER A 449 -2.93 1.04 15.17
C SER A 449 -2.93 -0.32 14.46
N ASN A 450 -3.89 -0.53 13.55
CA ASN A 450 -4.00 -1.75 12.76
C ASN A 450 -2.76 -1.96 11.87
N CYS A 451 -2.27 -0.91 11.20
CA CYS A 451 -1.06 -1.01 10.39
C CYS A 451 0.16 -1.41 11.23
N ASN A 452 0.31 -0.84 12.43
CA ASN A 452 1.34 -1.25 13.37
C ASN A 452 1.26 -2.74 13.73
N ASP A 453 0.06 -3.24 14.03
CA ASP A 453 -0.16 -4.65 14.35
C ASP A 453 0.08 -5.58 13.15
N TYR A 454 -0.22 -5.13 11.93
CA TYR A 454 0.10 -5.87 10.71
C TYR A 454 1.60 -5.97 10.48
N MET A 455 2.34 -4.90 10.81
CA MET A 455 3.79 -4.87 10.66
C MET A 455 4.53 -5.72 11.69
N LYS A 456 4.03 -5.83 12.93
CA LYS A 456 4.57 -6.79 13.92
C LYS A 456 4.60 -8.23 13.40
N GLN A 457 3.70 -8.57 12.48
CA GLN A 457 3.57 -9.88 11.86
C GLN A 457 4.05 -9.90 10.39
N LYS A 458 4.90 -8.96 9.97
CA LYS A 458 5.31 -8.78 8.55
C LYS A 458 5.85 -10.03 7.85
N GLN A 459 6.46 -10.96 8.59
CA GLN A 459 6.97 -12.22 8.05
C GLN A 459 5.84 -13.15 7.58
N ASN A 460 4.65 -13.00 8.16
CA ASN A 460 3.51 -13.84 7.88
C ASN A 460 2.77 -13.36 6.64
N ILE A 461 2.29 -14.30 5.84
CA ILE A 461 1.51 -14.00 4.64
C ILE A 461 0.14 -13.41 5.01
N GLY A 462 -0.32 -12.42 4.25
CA GLY A 462 -1.52 -11.66 4.57
C GLY A 462 -1.33 -10.64 5.70
N PHE A 463 -0.09 -10.30 6.04
CA PHE A 463 0.31 -9.24 6.97
C PHE A 463 1.45 -8.40 6.34
N GLY A 464 1.97 -7.43 7.09
CA GLY A 464 3.07 -6.58 6.63
C GLY A 464 2.62 -5.42 5.74
N LEU A 465 3.54 -4.97 4.90
CA LEU A 465 3.41 -3.73 4.13
C LEU A 465 2.28 -3.81 3.10
N GLU A 466 2.06 -4.97 2.48
CA GLU A 466 1.00 -5.17 1.50
C GLU A 466 -0.39 -5.05 2.13
N ARG A 467 -0.57 -5.49 3.39
CA ARG A 467 -1.84 -5.32 4.10
C ARG A 467 -2.09 -3.87 4.47
N CYS A 468 -1.04 -3.16 4.88
CA CYS A 468 -1.11 -1.72 5.13
C CYS A 468 -1.48 -0.97 3.85
N LEU A 469 -0.90 -1.34 2.70
CA LEU A 469 -1.20 -0.74 1.39
C LEU A 469 -2.71 -0.76 1.08
N TYR A 470 -3.34 -1.93 1.15
CA TYR A 470 -4.77 -2.05 0.84
C TYR A 470 -5.68 -1.48 1.93
N ALA A 471 -5.23 -1.46 3.19
CA ALA A 471 -5.97 -0.84 4.29
C ALA A 471 -5.99 0.69 4.18
N LEU A 472 -4.89 1.29 3.74
CA LEU A 472 -4.75 2.75 3.56
C LEU A 472 -5.29 3.22 2.21
N ASN A 473 -5.35 2.34 1.21
CA ASN A 473 -5.88 2.63 -0.12
C ASN A 473 -7.04 1.69 -0.46
N PRO A 474 -8.24 1.91 0.11
CA PRO A 474 -9.38 1.02 -0.09
C PRO A 474 -9.85 0.96 -1.55
N GLY A 475 -9.57 1.99 -2.35
CA GLY A 475 -9.93 2.04 -3.77
C GLY A 475 -8.98 1.27 -4.70
N SER A 476 -7.78 0.90 -4.24
CA SER A 476 -6.75 0.33 -5.13
C SER A 476 -7.08 -1.08 -5.60
N PRO A 477 -6.76 -1.43 -6.87
CA PRO A 477 -6.87 -2.78 -7.36
C PRO A 477 -5.78 -3.69 -6.75
N CYS A 478 -5.96 -5.00 -6.85
CA CYS A 478 -4.96 -5.98 -6.41
C CYS A 478 -3.71 -5.89 -7.29
N LEU A 479 -2.56 -5.66 -6.66
CA LEU A 479 -1.26 -5.49 -7.34
C LEU A 479 -0.49 -6.82 -7.50
N SER A 480 -1.15 -7.96 -7.30
CA SER A 480 -0.52 -9.26 -7.49
C SER A 480 -0.16 -9.47 -8.96
N PRO A 481 1.05 -9.97 -9.29
CA PRO A 481 1.44 -10.29 -10.66
C PRO A 481 0.48 -11.23 -11.38
N LEU A 482 -0.28 -12.07 -10.65
CA LEU A 482 -1.26 -12.97 -11.26
C LEU A 482 -2.42 -12.19 -11.88
N VAL A 483 -2.92 -11.15 -11.23
CA VAL A 483 -4.16 -10.44 -11.63
C VAL A 483 -3.92 -8.99 -12.06
N LEU A 484 -2.67 -8.53 -12.03
CA LEU A 484 -2.28 -7.23 -12.54
C LEU A 484 -2.77 -7.07 -13.99
N GLY A 485 -3.30 -5.88 -14.31
CA GLY A 485 -3.94 -5.58 -15.59
C GLY A 485 -5.44 -5.88 -15.65
N GLY A 486 -6.04 -6.55 -14.66
CA GLY A 486 -7.48 -6.87 -14.64
C GLY A 486 -8.36 -5.96 -13.75
N ASP A 487 -7.84 -4.81 -13.31
CA ASP A 487 -8.49 -3.86 -12.37
C ASP A 487 -9.31 -4.53 -11.23
N VAL A 488 -8.71 -5.52 -10.56
CA VAL A 488 -9.38 -6.33 -9.53
C VAL A 488 -9.57 -5.54 -8.22
N ARG A 489 -10.78 -5.07 -7.91
CA ARG A 489 -11.09 -4.22 -6.74
C ARG A 489 -11.87 -4.90 -5.62
N ASN A 490 -12.42 -6.09 -5.90
CA ASN A 490 -13.16 -6.90 -4.92
C ASN A 490 -12.87 -8.41 -5.06
N ILE A 491 -13.37 -9.20 -4.10
CA ILE A 491 -13.13 -10.66 -4.04
C ILE A 491 -13.77 -11.41 -5.22
N PRO A 492 -15.03 -11.14 -5.63
CA PRO A 492 -15.60 -11.78 -6.82
C PRO A 492 -14.75 -11.57 -8.08
N GLN A 493 -14.30 -10.34 -8.34
CA GLN A 493 -13.40 -10.04 -9.46
C GLN A 493 -12.06 -10.78 -9.36
N LEU A 494 -11.50 -10.88 -8.15
CA LEU A 494 -10.25 -11.61 -7.91
C LEU A 494 -10.40 -13.07 -8.33
N ILE A 495 -11.49 -13.73 -7.93
CA ILE A 495 -11.70 -15.15 -8.26
C ILE A 495 -11.92 -15.32 -9.76
N ASP A 496 -12.76 -14.50 -10.40
CA ASP A 496 -13.04 -14.60 -11.85
C ASP A 496 -11.77 -14.42 -12.70
N VAL A 497 -11.00 -13.35 -12.44
CA VAL A 497 -9.78 -13.06 -13.21
C VAL A 497 -8.69 -14.09 -12.93
N ALA A 498 -8.48 -14.48 -11.67
CA ALA A 498 -7.48 -15.48 -11.32
C ALA A 498 -7.83 -16.85 -11.90
N GLU A 499 -9.11 -17.26 -11.90
CA GLU A 499 -9.55 -18.54 -12.47
C GLU A 499 -9.26 -18.59 -13.97
N LYS A 500 -9.62 -17.55 -14.72
CA LYS A 500 -9.35 -17.46 -16.15
C LYS A 500 -7.85 -17.53 -16.46
N LYS A 501 -7.04 -16.74 -15.73
CA LYS A 501 -5.57 -16.73 -15.90
C LYS A 501 -4.92 -18.05 -15.52
N LEU A 502 -5.38 -18.73 -14.46
CA LEU A 502 -4.90 -20.06 -14.09
C LEU A 502 -5.37 -21.13 -15.08
N SER A 503 -6.58 -21.02 -15.61
CA SER A 503 -7.09 -21.97 -16.61
C SER A 503 -6.30 -21.89 -17.92
N SER A 504 -5.97 -20.67 -18.38
CA SER A 504 -5.16 -20.45 -19.59
C SER A 504 -3.69 -20.85 -19.40
N SER A 505 -3.13 -20.66 -18.20
CA SER A 505 -1.76 -21.06 -17.87
C SER A 505 -1.60 -22.52 -17.41
N ASN A 506 -2.67 -23.33 -17.52
CA ASN A 506 -2.70 -24.71 -17.04
C ASN A 506 -2.29 -24.88 -15.56
N GLY A 507 -2.75 -23.96 -14.70
CA GLY A 507 -2.49 -23.96 -13.26
C GLY A 507 -1.16 -23.29 -12.87
N GLN A 508 -0.40 -22.75 -13.83
CA GLN A 508 0.84 -22.03 -13.53
C GLN A 508 0.54 -20.62 -13.02
N GLY A 509 0.95 -20.33 -11.79
CA GLY A 509 0.74 -19.04 -11.14
C GLY A 509 0.72 -19.18 -9.63
N ASN A 510 0.64 -18.05 -8.92
CA ASN A 510 0.49 -18.05 -7.47
C ASN A 510 -0.76 -17.26 -7.05
N PRO A 511 -1.92 -17.94 -6.88
CA PRO A 511 -3.16 -17.31 -6.40
C PRO A 511 -3.14 -17.01 -4.90
N PHE A 512 -2.00 -17.15 -4.25
CA PHE A 512 -1.83 -16.90 -2.82
C PHE A 512 -0.46 -16.28 -2.54
N ASP A 513 -0.08 -15.27 -3.31
CA ASP A 513 1.09 -14.45 -3.02
C ASP A 513 0.82 -13.43 -1.89
N ARG A 514 1.81 -12.60 -1.55
CA ARG A 514 1.69 -11.61 -0.48
C ARG A 514 0.61 -10.56 -0.77
N HIS A 515 0.45 -10.15 -2.03
CA HIS A 515 -0.56 -9.17 -2.43
C HIS A 515 -1.97 -9.76 -2.38
N ILE A 516 -2.20 -10.96 -2.91
CA ILE A 516 -3.53 -11.61 -2.87
C ILE A 516 -3.93 -11.89 -1.43
N ALA A 517 -3.03 -12.45 -0.62
CA ALA A 517 -3.34 -12.75 0.77
C ALA A 517 -3.67 -11.48 1.57
N ALA A 518 -2.92 -10.39 1.37
CA ALA A 518 -3.19 -9.11 2.00
C ALA A 518 -4.50 -8.48 1.51
N PHE A 519 -4.76 -8.54 0.20
CA PHE A 519 -5.99 -8.04 -0.40
C PHE A 519 -7.22 -8.80 0.14
N VAL A 520 -7.14 -10.13 0.20
CA VAL A 520 -8.16 -10.99 0.80
C VAL A 520 -8.38 -10.64 2.27
N ALA A 521 -7.31 -10.39 3.03
CA ALA A 521 -7.39 -10.02 4.44
C ALA A 521 -8.17 -8.72 4.69
N VAL A 522 -8.05 -7.74 3.78
CA VAL A 522 -8.73 -6.45 3.89
C VAL A 522 -10.15 -6.51 3.32
N LYS A 523 -10.35 -7.21 2.20
CA LYS A 523 -11.61 -7.19 1.44
C LYS A 523 -12.61 -8.28 1.86
N SER A 524 -12.20 -9.27 2.67
CA SER A 524 -13.07 -10.35 3.12
C SER A 524 -13.22 -10.38 4.64
N LYS A 525 -14.46 -10.50 5.12
CA LYS A 525 -14.76 -10.68 6.55
C LYS A 525 -14.49 -12.13 6.98
N GLY A 526 -14.02 -12.32 8.22
CA GLY A 526 -13.92 -13.65 8.86
C GLY A 526 -12.75 -14.54 8.43
N LEU A 527 -11.91 -14.11 7.48
CA LEU A 527 -10.74 -14.88 7.05
C LEU A 527 -9.48 -14.61 7.88
N ASP A 528 -9.46 -13.55 8.68
CA ASP A 528 -8.33 -13.21 9.57
C ASP A 528 -7.92 -14.36 10.49
N LYS A 529 -8.88 -15.14 11.02
CA LYS A 529 -8.57 -16.32 11.84
C LYS A 529 -7.75 -17.35 11.06
N HIS A 530 -8.06 -17.56 9.78
CA HIS A 530 -7.38 -18.56 8.95
C HIS A 530 -6.00 -18.07 8.53
N LEU A 531 -5.85 -16.77 8.23
CA LEU A 531 -4.55 -16.15 7.97
C LEU A 531 -3.64 -16.19 9.20
N LYS A 532 -4.18 -15.98 10.42
CA LYS A 532 -3.43 -16.18 11.67
C LYS A 532 -3.01 -17.64 11.88
N ILE A 533 -3.89 -18.61 11.59
CA ILE A 533 -3.50 -20.02 11.66
C ILE A 533 -2.38 -20.32 10.66
N LEU A 534 -2.51 -19.82 9.43
CA LEU A 534 -1.53 -19.98 8.36
C LEU A 534 -0.16 -19.42 8.74
N ALA A 535 -0.14 -18.25 9.40
CA ALA A 535 1.06 -17.61 9.92
C ALA A 535 1.87 -18.47 10.89
N HIS A 536 1.21 -19.34 11.66
CA HIS A 536 1.87 -20.24 12.62
C HIS A 536 2.33 -21.56 12.00
N LYS A 537 2.10 -21.80 10.70
CA LYS A 537 2.51 -23.04 10.02
C LYS A 537 3.83 -22.86 9.28
N ALA A 538 4.67 -23.89 9.35
CA ALA A 538 5.97 -23.88 8.69
C ALA A 538 5.80 -23.73 7.16
N PRO A 539 6.60 -22.87 6.49
CA PRO A 539 6.56 -22.73 5.04
C PRO A 539 6.76 -24.06 4.32
N GLY A 540 5.91 -24.36 3.34
CA GLY A 540 5.94 -25.62 2.57
C GLY A 540 5.45 -26.85 3.34
N SER A 541 4.94 -26.69 4.58
CA SER A 541 4.33 -27.80 5.31
C SER A 541 2.98 -28.20 4.72
N ALA A 542 2.60 -29.47 4.90
CA ALA A 542 1.29 -29.96 4.49
C ALA A 542 0.15 -29.18 5.19
N GLU A 543 0.34 -28.87 6.47
CA GLU A 543 -0.62 -28.07 7.24
C GLU A 543 -0.82 -26.67 6.65
N GLN A 544 0.26 -26.01 6.21
CA GLN A 544 0.17 -24.70 5.57
C GLN A 544 -0.67 -24.77 4.28
N MET A 545 -0.37 -25.74 3.41
CA MET A 545 -1.07 -25.94 2.14
C MET A 545 -2.55 -26.25 2.34
N LEU A 546 -2.90 -27.03 3.37
CA LEU A 546 -4.30 -27.33 3.71
C LEU A 546 -5.04 -26.11 4.26
N VAL A 547 -4.37 -25.23 5.01
CA VAL A 547 -4.97 -23.96 5.43
C VAL A 547 -5.21 -23.05 4.22
N GLN A 548 -4.28 -22.97 3.25
CA GLN A 548 -4.49 -22.23 2.01
C GLN A 548 -5.70 -22.76 1.24
N LEU A 549 -5.81 -24.09 1.10
CA LEU A 549 -6.95 -24.72 0.44
C LEU A 549 -8.28 -24.44 1.17
N ARG A 550 -8.29 -24.43 2.52
CA ARG A 550 -9.46 -24.02 3.32
C ARG A 550 -9.84 -22.56 3.09
N ILE A 551 -8.87 -21.67 2.94
CA ILE A 551 -9.13 -20.26 2.62
C ILE A 551 -9.76 -20.14 1.23
N LEU A 552 -9.19 -20.80 0.21
CA LEU A 552 -9.74 -20.82 -1.15
C LEU A 552 -11.16 -21.42 -1.20
N ALA A 553 -11.41 -22.49 -0.46
CA ALA A 553 -12.74 -23.09 -0.35
C ALA A 553 -13.77 -22.13 0.24
N LYS A 554 -13.38 -21.34 1.26
CA LYS A 554 -14.25 -20.31 1.83
C LYS A 554 -14.48 -19.15 0.87
N LEU A 555 -13.45 -18.73 0.13
CA LEU A 555 -13.56 -17.69 -0.89
C LEU A 555 -14.52 -18.12 -2.01
N GLN A 556 -14.37 -19.34 -2.51
CA GLN A 556 -15.29 -19.92 -3.51
C GLN A 556 -16.73 -19.91 -2.98
N ALA A 557 -16.96 -20.45 -1.79
CA ALA A 557 -18.29 -20.52 -1.20
C ALA A 557 -18.93 -19.14 -0.95
N ALA A 558 -18.13 -18.14 -0.56
CA ALA A 558 -18.63 -16.81 -0.20
C ALA A 558 -18.83 -15.87 -1.38
N ALA A 559 -17.99 -15.97 -2.42
CA ALA A 559 -17.92 -14.96 -3.48
C ALA A 559 -18.14 -15.50 -4.90
N HIS A 560 -18.01 -16.81 -5.13
CA HIS A 560 -18.10 -17.38 -6.48
C HIS A 560 -18.40 -18.90 -6.45
N PRO A 561 -19.68 -19.32 -6.33
CA PRO A 561 -20.05 -20.74 -6.17
C PRO A 561 -19.90 -21.59 -7.45
N LEU A 562 -19.38 -21.02 -8.54
CA LEU A 562 -19.15 -21.75 -9.79
C LEU A 562 -17.88 -22.63 -9.71
N PRO A 563 -17.77 -23.65 -10.57
CA PRO A 563 -16.57 -24.49 -10.67
C PRO A 563 -15.30 -23.66 -11.00
N LEU A 564 -14.20 -23.96 -10.32
CA LEU A 564 -12.88 -23.29 -10.48
C LEU A 564 -11.80 -24.29 -10.95
N PRO A 565 -11.86 -24.78 -12.21
CA PRO A 565 -10.93 -25.80 -12.70
C PRO A 565 -9.46 -25.35 -12.72
N GLY A 566 -9.18 -24.08 -13.03
CA GLY A 566 -7.85 -23.48 -13.00
C GLY A 566 -7.25 -23.48 -11.60
N PHE A 567 -8.00 -23.03 -10.59
CA PHE A 567 -7.57 -23.16 -9.20
C PHE A 567 -7.39 -24.63 -8.78
N CYS A 568 -8.25 -25.56 -9.23
CA CYS A 568 -8.09 -26.98 -8.90
C CYS A 568 -6.82 -27.60 -9.53
N ARG A 569 -6.42 -27.15 -10.73
CA ARG A 569 -5.12 -27.52 -11.35
C ARG A 569 -3.96 -26.96 -10.54
N TRP A 570 -4.01 -25.71 -10.11
CA TRP A 570 -2.99 -25.14 -9.23
C TRP A 570 -2.87 -25.93 -7.91
N THR A 571 -4.01 -26.31 -7.33
CA THR A 571 -4.08 -27.08 -6.07
C THR A 571 -3.41 -28.45 -6.21
N GLU A 572 -3.53 -29.09 -7.38
CA GLU A 572 -2.85 -30.35 -7.68
C GLU A 572 -1.33 -30.19 -7.59
N GLU A 573 -0.77 -29.18 -8.26
CA GLU A 573 0.67 -28.87 -8.21
C GLU A 573 1.13 -28.57 -6.77
N MET A 574 0.34 -27.77 -6.04
CA MET A 574 0.62 -27.44 -4.65
C MET A 574 0.63 -28.68 -3.73
N LEU A 575 -0.29 -29.63 -3.94
CA LEU A 575 -0.44 -30.82 -3.07
C LEU A 575 0.47 -31.99 -3.45
N LYS A 576 1.14 -31.99 -4.61
CA LYS A 576 2.10 -33.04 -5.00
C LYS A 576 3.10 -33.39 -3.88
N PRO A 577 3.79 -32.42 -3.23
CA PRO A 577 4.72 -32.70 -2.13
C PRO A 577 4.05 -33.24 -0.87
N VAL A 578 2.74 -33.07 -0.71
CA VAL A 578 1.97 -33.62 0.41
C VAL A 578 1.64 -35.07 0.16
N PHE A 579 1.22 -35.42 -1.06
CA PHE A 579 0.96 -36.82 -1.43
C PHE A 579 2.22 -37.68 -1.36
N THR A 580 3.40 -37.14 -1.69
CA THR A 580 4.66 -37.90 -1.57
C THR A 580 5.06 -38.20 -0.11
N LYS A 581 4.54 -37.45 0.87
CA LYS A 581 4.77 -37.73 2.30
C LYS A 581 4.00 -38.94 2.82
N ILE A 582 2.93 -39.36 2.15
CA ILE A 582 2.21 -40.59 2.47
C ILE A 582 3.14 -41.77 2.16
N ARG A 583 3.56 -42.52 3.18
CA ARG A 583 4.54 -43.61 3.07
C ARG A 583 3.93 -44.84 2.37
N SER A 584 2.66 -45.17 2.66
CA SER A 584 1.95 -46.26 2.01
C SER A 584 1.68 -45.96 0.53
N ARG A 585 2.20 -46.81 -0.37
CA ARG A 585 1.97 -46.71 -1.82
C ARG A 585 0.49 -46.82 -2.17
N LEU A 586 -0.20 -47.82 -1.60
CA LEU A 586 -1.63 -48.05 -1.83
C LEU A 586 -2.47 -46.86 -1.34
N ARG A 587 -2.18 -46.34 -0.14
CA ARG A 587 -2.91 -45.16 0.39
C ARG A 587 -2.69 -43.94 -0.49
N ARG A 588 -1.46 -43.72 -0.95
CA ARG A 588 -1.12 -42.63 -1.86
C ARG A 588 -1.92 -42.72 -3.16
N GLU A 589 -1.98 -43.90 -3.78
CA GLU A 589 -2.76 -44.13 -5.01
C GLU A 589 -4.26 -43.84 -4.79
N ILE A 590 -4.85 -44.37 -3.72
CA ILE A 590 -6.28 -44.15 -3.39
C ILE A 590 -6.57 -42.66 -3.16
N VAL A 591 -5.73 -41.97 -2.38
CA VAL A 591 -5.92 -40.53 -2.10
C VAL A 591 -5.74 -39.70 -3.36
N SER A 592 -4.75 -40.02 -4.19
CA SER A 592 -4.57 -39.37 -5.49
C SER A 592 -5.76 -39.61 -6.42
N GLN A 593 -6.31 -40.82 -6.49
CA GLN A 593 -7.51 -41.07 -7.30
C GLN A 593 -8.71 -40.26 -6.82
N LYS A 594 -8.98 -40.24 -5.52
CA LYS A 594 -10.05 -39.42 -4.92
C LYS A 594 -9.88 -37.94 -5.21
N PHE A 595 -8.64 -37.45 -5.19
CA PHE A 595 -8.33 -36.08 -5.58
C PHE A 595 -8.69 -35.81 -7.06
N HIS A 596 -8.28 -36.68 -7.99
CA HIS A 596 -8.56 -36.51 -9.42
C HIS A 596 -10.05 -36.57 -9.74
N GLU A 597 -10.82 -37.39 -9.02
CA GLU A 597 -12.28 -37.44 -9.12
C GLU A 597 -12.92 -36.15 -8.60
N ALA A 598 -12.53 -35.70 -7.41
CA ALA A 598 -13.06 -34.46 -6.82
C ALA A 598 -12.69 -33.21 -7.64
N LYS A 599 -11.49 -33.17 -8.23
CA LYS A 599 -11.00 -32.10 -9.12
C LYS A 599 -11.95 -31.82 -10.28
N LYS A 600 -12.63 -32.83 -10.83
CA LYS A 600 -13.58 -32.67 -11.95
C LYS A 600 -14.78 -31.79 -11.60
N SER A 601 -15.14 -31.70 -10.32
CA SER A 601 -16.23 -30.83 -9.86
C SER A 601 -15.88 -29.34 -9.85
N GLY A 602 -14.58 -29.00 -9.90
CA GLY A 602 -14.11 -27.62 -9.71
C GLY A 602 -14.39 -27.06 -8.31
N SER A 603 -14.71 -27.90 -7.31
CA SER A 603 -15.02 -27.49 -5.95
C SER A 603 -13.88 -27.79 -4.98
N MET A 604 -13.37 -26.74 -4.32
CA MET A 604 -12.33 -26.88 -3.30
C MET A 604 -12.83 -27.57 -2.04
N VAL A 605 -14.10 -27.36 -1.69
CA VAL A 605 -14.75 -28.07 -0.58
C VAL A 605 -14.83 -29.56 -0.89
N ALA A 606 -15.17 -29.93 -2.13
CA ALA A 606 -15.20 -31.33 -2.53
C ALA A 606 -13.80 -31.98 -2.45
N ILE A 607 -12.75 -31.26 -2.89
CA ILE A 607 -11.36 -31.73 -2.76
C ILE A 607 -10.98 -31.96 -1.29
N LEU A 608 -11.28 -31.00 -0.40
CA LEU A 608 -10.99 -31.13 1.03
C LEU A 608 -11.68 -32.34 1.65
N ASN A 609 -12.97 -32.53 1.36
CA ASN A 609 -13.77 -33.61 1.94
C ASN A 609 -13.40 -34.99 1.38
N ALA A 610 -13.15 -35.09 0.07
CA ALA A 610 -12.85 -36.35 -0.57
C ALA A 610 -11.46 -36.90 -0.18
N THR A 611 -10.48 -36.01 -0.03
CA THR A 611 -9.10 -36.41 0.27
C THR A 611 -8.83 -36.62 1.75
N ASP A 612 -9.45 -35.83 2.64
CA ASP A 612 -9.26 -35.86 4.10
C ASP A 612 -7.77 -36.01 4.49
N ILE A 613 -6.92 -35.17 3.89
CA ILE A 613 -5.46 -35.33 3.90
C ILE A 613 -4.88 -35.38 5.32
N GLU A 614 -5.41 -34.57 6.26
CA GLU A 614 -4.94 -34.57 7.65
C GLU A 614 -5.13 -35.95 8.29
N ARG A 615 -6.32 -36.54 8.13
CA ARG A 615 -6.62 -37.88 8.67
C ARG A 615 -5.80 -38.96 7.99
N GLN A 616 -5.59 -38.85 6.67
CA GLN A 616 -4.79 -39.82 5.91
C GLN A 616 -3.33 -39.81 6.34
N LEU A 617 -2.73 -38.63 6.52
CA LEU A 617 -1.35 -38.49 7.01
C LEU A 617 -1.21 -39.01 8.45
N ALA A 618 -2.16 -38.71 9.34
CA ALA A 618 -2.13 -39.18 10.72
C ALA A 618 -2.31 -40.70 10.82
N ALA A 619 -3.18 -41.29 9.99
CA ALA A 619 -3.35 -42.74 9.92
C ALA A 619 -2.08 -43.44 9.37
N ASP A 620 -1.53 -42.92 8.26
CA ASP A 620 -0.32 -43.46 7.64
C ASP A 620 0.89 -43.42 8.58
N ALA A 621 1.06 -42.33 9.33
CA ALA A 621 2.14 -42.23 10.32
C ALA A 621 2.03 -43.30 11.41
N ARG A 622 0.83 -43.47 12.00
CA ARG A 622 0.58 -44.48 13.04
C ARG A 622 0.80 -45.91 12.53
N GLU A 623 0.21 -46.23 11.37
CA GLU A 623 0.35 -47.56 10.75
C GLU A 623 1.81 -47.87 10.39
N TYR A 624 2.58 -46.85 10.00
CA TYR A 624 4.00 -47.03 9.73
C TYR A 624 4.80 -47.28 11.02
N ASP A 625 4.51 -46.56 12.10
CA ASP A 625 5.17 -46.76 13.39
C ASP A 625 4.84 -48.16 13.97
N GLU A 626 3.60 -48.62 13.79
CA GLU A 626 3.19 -49.99 14.11
C GLU A 626 3.95 -51.02 13.25
N ALA A 627 4.09 -50.77 11.95
CA ALA A 627 4.83 -51.66 11.05
C ALA A 627 6.33 -51.75 11.41
N LEU A 628 6.96 -50.65 11.84
CA LEU A 628 8.33 -50.65 12.34
C LEU A 628 8.46 -51.48 13.62
N ALA A 629 7.53 -51.33 14.57
CA ALA A 629 7.55 -52.11 15.81
C ALA A 629 7.42 -53.62 15.54
N VAL A 630 6.58 -54.00 14.57
CA VAL A 630 6.43 -55.41 14.14
C VAL A 630 7.69 -55.91 13.44
N ALA A 631 8.32 -55.09 12.59
CA ALA A 631 9.57 -55.45 11.93
C ALA A 631 10.72 -55.64 12.93
N ASP A 632 10.88 -54.73 13.89
CA ASP A 632 11.88 -54.82 14.96
C ASP A 632 11.68 -56.09 15.81
N GLU A 633 10.43 -56.43 16.14
CA GLU A 633 10.14 -57.66 16.86
C GLU A 633 10.43 -58.91 16.01
N GLY A 634 10.10 -58.86 14.71
CA GLY A 634 10.46 -59.89 13.74
C GLY A 634 11.98 -60.11 13.66
N ASP A 635 12.76 -59.04 13.60
CA ASP A 635 14.24 -59.09 13.58
C ASP A 635 14.80 -59.65 14.88
N ARG A 636 14.24 -59.27 16.03
CA ARG A 636 14.61 -59.85 17.34
C ARG A 636 14.34 -61.35 17.38
N ILE A 637 13.17 -61.78 16.89
CA ILE A 637 12.82 -63.19 16.81
C ILE A 637 13.76 -63.92 15.83
N ALA A 638 14.09 -63.33 14.68
CA ALA A 638 15.02 -63.90 13.72
C ALA A 638 16.41 -64.11 14.33
N VAL A 639 16.97 -63.09 15.00
CA VAL A 639 18.25 -63.18 15.70
C VAL A 639 18.21 -64.20 16.84
N TYR A 640 17.11 -64.27 17.59
CA TYR A 640 16.91 -65.29 18.62
C TYR A 640 16.88 -66.70 18.03
N LEU A 641 16.17 -66.88 16.91
CA LEU A 641 16.09 -68.15 16.21
C LEU A 641 17.47 -68.57 15.67
N GLU A 642 18.25 -67.65 15.08
CA GLU A 642 19.62 -67.93 14.61
C GLU A 642 20.56 -68.33 15.75
N LYS A 643 20.57 -67.59 16.87
CA LYS A 643 21.44 -67.90 18.02
C LYS A 643 21.04 -69.18 18.74
N SER A 644 19.77 -69.56 18.69
CA SER A 644 19.25 -70.79 19.30
C SER A 644 19.40 -72.02 18.41
N VAL A 645 19.96 -71.92 17.19
CA VAL A 645 20.17 -73.09 16.31
C VAL A 645 21.08 -74.13 16.97
N GLU A 646 22.20 -73.72 17.56
CA GLU A 646 23.17 -74.66 18.17
C GLU A 646 22.56 -75.36 19.40
N GLN A 647 21.82 -74.61 20.22
CA GLN A 647 21.11 -75.12 21.41
C GLN A 647 19.96 -76.07 21.03
N ARG A 648 19.20 -75.73 19.98
CA ARG A 648 18.13 -76.61 19.46
C ARG A 648 18.70 -77.87 18.82
N ARG A 649 19.85 -77.79 18.14
CA ARG A 649 20.55 -78.96 17.58
C ARG A 649 21.04 -79.91 18.67
N THR A 650 21.60 -79.39 19.76
CA THR A 650 22.00 -80.22 20.92
C THR A 650 20.80 -80.81 21.66
N ALA A 651 19.72 -80.05 21.85
CA ALA A 651 18.47 -80.55 22.42
C ALA A 651 17.85 -81.65 21.55
N ALA A 652 17.77 -81.46 20.23
CA ALA A 652 17.27 -82.46 19.28
C ALA A 652 18.12 -83.74 19.28
N MET A 653 19.45 -83.64 19.35
CA MET A 653 20.32 -84.81 19.52
C MET A 653 20.06 -85.56 20.83
N ARG A 654 19.85 -84.85 21.95
CA ARG A 654 19.52 -85.49 23.23
C ARG A 654 18.14 -86.16 23.22
N TYR A 655 17.12 -85.50 22.66
CA TYR A 655 15.79 -86.09 22.50
C TYR A 655 15.80 -87.29 21.55
N GLY A 656 16.53 -87.21 20.43
CA GLY A 656 16.71 -88.34 19.51
C GLY A 656 17.42 -89.51 20.17
N ALA A 657 18.48 -89.26 20.94
CA ALA A 657 19.16 -90.27 21.73
C ALA A 657 18.21 -90.93 22.76
N TRP A 658 17.39 -90.13 23.46
CA TRP A 658 16.42 -90.64 24.42
C TRP A 658 15.34 -91.53 23.76
N ILE A 659 14.74 -91.09 22.64
CA ILE A 659 13.76 -91.88 21.88
C ILE A 659 14.38 -93.20 21.39
N THR A 660 15.61 -93.14 20.87
CA THR A 660 16.33 -94.34 20.40
C THR A 660 16.61 -95.30 21.55
N SER A 661 16.95 -94.78 22.73
CA SER A 661 17.16 -95.57 23.95
C SER A 661 15.88 -96.28 24.38
N VAL A 662 14.74 -95.58 24.37
CA VAL A 662 13.44 -96.16 24.72
C VAL A 662 13.03 -97.24 23.72
N LEU A 663 13.18 -97.00 22.42
CA LEU A 663 12.90 -97.99 21.37
C LEU A 663 13.83 -99.23 21.46
N ALA A 664 15.11 -99.03 21.79
CA ALA A 664 16.05 -100.13 21.99
C ALA A 664 15.66 -100.97 23.22
N ILE A 665 15.29 -100.32 24.33
CA ILE A 665 14.86 -101.01 25.57
C ILE A 665 13.54 -101.76 25.34
N THR A 666 12.56 -101.17 24.66
CA THR A 666 11.30 -101.85 24.36
C THR A 666 11.53 -103.04 23.42
N SER A 667 12.37 -102.89 22.39
CA SER A 667 12.76 -104.00 21.51
C SER A 667 13.47 -105.13 22.27
N LEU A 668 14.36 -104.81 23.21
CA LEU A 668 15.06 -105.78 24.06
C LEU A 668 14.09 -106.51 25.00
N MET A 669 13.19 -105.77 25.64
CA MET A 669 12.13 -106.32 26.48
C MET A 669 11.21 -107.26 25.69
N SER A 670 10.77 -106.84 24.50
CA SER A 670 9.95 -107.68 23.61
C SER A 670 10.70 -108.96 23.21
N SER A 671 11.99 -108.84 22.86
CA SER A 671 12.84 -110.00 22.55
C SER A 671 13.02 -110.93 23.76
N MET A 672 13.21 -110.40 24.96
CA MET A 672 13.31 -111.22 26.18
C MET A 672 12.00 -111.92 26.53
N ILE A 673 10.86 -111.26 26.36
CA ILE A 673 9.54 -111.87 26.57
C ILE A 673 9.30 -112.99 25.55
N LEU A 674 9.62 -112.75 24.28
CA LEU A 674 9.57 -113.78 23.23
C LEU A 674 10.49 -114.98 23.55
N SER A 675 11.73 -114.73 23.99
CA SER A 675 12.64 -115.79 24.40
C SER A 675 12.18 -116.53 25.66
N ALA A 676 11.62 -115.83 26.65
CA ALA A 676 11.10 -116.46 27.87
C ALA A 676 9.88 -117.34 27.59
N LEU A 677 9.01 -116.93 26.66
CA LEU A 677 7.89 -117.76 26.18
C LEU A 677 8.39 -119.00 25.42
N TYR A 678 9.46 -118.87 24.64
CA TYR A 678 10.07 -120.00 23.92
C TYR A 678 10.72 -121.05 24.84
N PHE A 679 11.15 -120.67 26.04
CA PHE A 679 11.73 -121.60 27.04
C PHE A 679 10.70 -122.13 28.06
N LEU A 680 9.43 -121.75 27.94
CA LEU A 680 8.32 -122.21 28.81
C LEU A 680 7.39 -123.24 28.11
N GLU A 681 7.71 -123.66 26.89
CA GLU A 681 7.23 -124.89 26.23
C GLU A 681 8.29 -126.00 26.36
#